data_AF-A0A7H8WCR1-F1
#
_entry.id   AF-A0A7H8WCR1-F1
#
_cell.length_a   1.000
_cell.length_b   1.000
_cell.length_c   1.000
_cell.angle_alpha   90.00
_cell.angle_beta   90.00
_cell.angle_gamma   90.00
#
_symmetry.space_group_name_H-M   'P 1'
#
loop_
_entity.id
_entity.type
_entity.pdbx_description
1 polymer ?
#
loop_
_entity_poly.entity_id
_entity_poly.type
_entity_poly.pdbx_seq_one_letter_code
_entity_poly.pdbx_strand_id
1 'polypeptide(L)'
;MKKILLLIALLVIGSIQAQEKISSKKKKFYIPVINYSEFPALDNALTQTTFYQMDKQLIQEEPILKKHYFNIEGFIKDPANGKLRIYLTIELPQYKATKIDSVFDKKKNGWKFQAFSNYSVKIKMEAKCADKLLLTRDFNTVESYLIAVGSQKDNLKAAVDMNNKKIAEAERDGNYTAEELGLDTVIYSSVHAIQNYLNYKLRYTIGEEKIKFEFVTSKGHPEYNQFLAFENEITAQMQKVTLEKGLDEKTLASHLQYLESLLIKYPPSSANENIRFIVTNNLAETYFLLENKEKALLYANLLIENDKQDSRGSSIVKKVNNGFFVDKKIRSHTTRFADLEKLGLKIAEEKEEKRLAFFEKIQQQDAEWETEKSNREAYLEKIKTQRYNLLDSIPYQLNANLLAKVVDNLGGSQALKKVEKAHLFSKISIEGTNIPQTEEKWATTSHYLLKKKMPEAYYEIVNGPEAWSHDDRETGINAKWAKLTTYDYGNLSKNVDLVNFLTDLRLDLWNNFEVLGEEMYEGKLCYHLNYFEKTLSTGNRSIPKTDYHVFIDKENFNIVSTEKTEFDNGNKSFFERKLFGDYRPITALNSGKIPHKINYEIEDFNGETFYQEIREKVEINPVFGNRIFMKEVYFGGFK
;
A
#
# COMPACT_ATOMS: atom_id res chain seq x y z
N MET A 1 -6.50 79.79 -68.72
CA MET A 1 -7.24 79.22 -67.56
C MET A 1 -7.91 77.87 -67.83
N LYS A 2 -8.63 77.64 -68.95
CA LYS A 2 -9.27 76.33 -69.23
C LYS A 2 -8.30 75.12 -69.26
N LYS A 3 -7.07 75.29 -69.76
CA LYS A 3 -6.05 74.23 -69.79
C LYS A 3 -5.45 73.89 -68.42
N ILE A 4 -5.45 74.85 -67.48
CA ILE A 4 -4.95 74.66 -66.11
C ILE A 4 -5.99 73.90 -65.28
N LEU A 5 -7.28 74.21 -65.47
CA LEU A 5 -8.39 73.48 -64.85
C LEU A 5 -8.49 72.02 -65.33
N LEU A 6 -8.22 71.77 -66.62
CA LEU A 6 -8.17 70.41 -67.14
C LEU A 6 -6.99 69.61 -66.59
N LEU A 7 -5.83 70.27 -66.38
CA LEU A 7 -4.64 69.63 -65.79
C LEU A 7 -4.87 69.31 -64.31
N ILE A 8 -5.51 70.20 -63.55
CA ILE A 8 -5.88 69.98 -62.15
C ILE A 8 -6.95 68.89 -62.05
N ALA A 9 -7.95 68.86 -62.94
CA ALA A 9 -8.95 67.80 -62.97
C ALA A 9 -8.35 66.44 -63.36
N LEU A 10 -7.40 66.38 -64.31
CA LEU A 10 -6.67 65.16 -64.65
C LEU A 10 -5.69 64.71 -63.56
N LEU A 11 -5.11 65.64 -62.79
CA LEU A 11 -4.32 65.33 -61.59
C LEU A 11 -5.18 64.80 -60.44
N VAL A 12 -6.41 65.31 -60.28
CA VAL A 12 -7.39 64.85 -59.27
C VAL A 12 -8.04 63.51 -59.68
N ILE A 13 -8.26 63.26 -60.97
CA ILE A 13 -8.76 61.96 -61.47
C ILE A 13 -7.63 60.92 -61.51
N GLY A 14 -6.39 61.33 -61.84
CA GLY A 14 -5.20 60.48 -61.75
C GLY A 14 -4.81 60.08 -60.33
N SER A 15 -5.21 60.87 -59.32
CA SER A 15 -5.03 60.53 -57.89
C SER A 15 -6.16 59.66 -57.32
N ILE A 16 -7.27 59.46 -58.06
CA ILE A 16 -8.36 58.54 -57.68
C ILE A 16 -8.19 57.14 -58.33
N GLN A 17 -7.30 57.00 -59.31
CA GLN A 17 -7.02 55.70 -59.98
C GLN A 17 -5.71 55.02 -59.59
N ALA A 18 -4.95 55.55 -58.64
CA ALA A 18 -3.94 54.77 -57.94
C ALA A 18 -4.57 54.17 -56.68
N GLN A 19 -5.31 53.07 -56.83
CA GLN A 19 -5.47 52.15 -55.69
C GLN A 19 -4.04 51.71 -55.36
N GLU A 20 -3.42 52.37 -54.36
CA GLU A 20 -2.02 52.14 -54.01
C GLU A 20 -1.81 50.65 -53.86
N LYS A 21 -0.93 50.10 -54.70
CA LYS A 21 -0.69 48.66 -54.81
C LYS A 21 -0.27 48.15 -53.43
N ILE A 22 -1.22 47.56 -52.71
CA ILE A 22 -0.98 47.05 -51.37
C ILE A 22 0.07 45.94 -51.45
N SER A 23 1.13 46.12 -50.68
CA SER A 23 2.23 45.17 -50.51
C SER A 23 2.21 44.62 -49.09
N SER A 24 2.64 43.36 -48.94
CA SER A 24 2.78 42.70 -47.64
C SER A 24 4.19 42.17 -47.41
N LYS A 25 4.53 41.97 -46.14
CA LYS A 25 5.63 41.14 -45.66
C LYS A 25 5.07 39.94 -44.93
N LYS A 26 5.75 38.81 -45.04
CA LYS A 26 5.43 37.59 -44.30
C LYS A 26 6.18 37.56 -42.98
N LYS A 27 5.48 37.27 -41.88
CA LYS A 27 6.09 36.98 -40.57
C LYS A 27 5.78 35.55 -40.17
N LYS A 28 6.79 34.86 -39.64
CA LYS A 28 6.69 33.49 -39.14
C LYS A 28 6.73 33.53 -37.62
N PHE A 29 5.81 32.83 -36.99
CA PHE A 29 5.83 32.56 -35.56
C PHE A 29 6.01 31.07 -35.35
N TYR A 30 6.76 30.74 -34.31
CA TYR A 30 7.00 29.38 -33.88
C TYR A 30 6.38 29.26 -32.50
N ILE A 31 5.37 28.41 -32.35
CA ILE A 31 4.64 28.24 -31.10
C ILE A 31 4.83 26.81 -30.59
N PRO A 32 4.95 26.63 -29.27
CA PRO A 32 4.98 25.30 -28.69
C PRO A 32 3.61 24.64 -28.89
N VAL A 33 3.63 23.38 -29.30
CA VAL A 33 2.42 22.56 -29.45
C VAL A 33 2.66 21.17 -28.89
N ILE A 34 1.62 20.52 -28.43
CA ILE A 34 1.66 19.09 -28.13
C ILE A 34 1.24 18.34 -29.40
N ASN A 35 1.97 17.28 -29.75
CA ASN A 35 1.52 16.30 -30.73
C ASN A 35 0.69 15.24 -30.02
N TYR A 36 -0.51 14.98 -30.55
CA TYR A 36 -1.49 14.12 -29.91
C TYR A 36 -1.38 12.67 -30.32
N SER A 37 -1.90 11.82 -29.44
CA SER A 37 -2.35 10.49 -29.81
C SER A 37 -3.40 10.53 -30.91
N GLU A 38 -3.40 9.50 -31.75
CA GLU A 38 -4.45 9.26 -32.75
C GLU A 38 -5.84 9.11 -32.10
N PHE A 39 -5.91 8.81 -30.80
CA PHE A 39 -7.14 8.52 -30.08
C PHE A 39 -7.53 9.66 -29.10
N PRO A 40 -8.56 10.47 -29.42
CA PRO A 40 -9.06 11.55 -28.54
C PRO A 40 -9.43 11.12 -27.12
N ALA A 41 -9.86 9.87 -26.94
CA ALA A 41 -10.26 9.35 -25.62
C ALA A 41 -9.11 9.39 -24.58
N LEU A 42 -7.86 9.52 -25.02
CA LEU A 42 -6.68 9.55 -24.15
C LEU A 42 -6.30 10.95 -23.65
N ASP A 43 -6.95 12.01 -24.14
CA ASP A 43 -6.57 13.39 -23.80
C ASP A 43 -6.68 13.64 -22.28
N ASN A 44 -7.64 12.99 -21.61
CA ASN A 44 -7.86 13.02 -20.14
C ASN A 44 -7.27 11.81 -19.37
N ALA A 45 -6.48 10.97 -20.05
CA ALA A 45 -5.82 9.80 -19.46
C ALA A 45 -4.35 10.11 -19.20
N LEU A 46 -3.98 10.32 -17.94
CA LEU A 46 -2.59 10.63 -17.54
C LEU A 46 -1.80 9.38 -17.13
N THR A 47 -2.50 8.30 -16.75
CA THR A 47 -1.89 7.08 -16.23
C THR A 47 -2.01 5.92 -17.21
N GLN A 48 -1.04 5.02 -17.16
CA GLN A 48 -0.99 3.80 -17.96
C GLN A 48 -0.67 2.57 -17.11
N THR A 49 -1.17 1.41 -17.54
CA THR A 49 -0.86 0.08 -16.99
C THR A 49 -0.66 -0.91 -18.12
N THR A 50 0.20 -1.89 -17.91
CA THR A 50 0.42 -2.98 -18.85
C THR A 50 0.15 -4.32 -18.16
N PHE A 51 -0.66 -5.14 -18.81
CA PHE A 51 -1.03 -6.48 -18.39
C PHE A 51 -0.40 -7.50 -19.34
N TYR A 52 0.24 -8.50 -18.78
CA TYR A 52 0.87 -9.59 -19.53
C TYR A 52 0.11 -10.88 -19.27
N GLN A 53 -0.24 -11.56 -20.35
CA GLN A 53 -0.70 -12.93 -20.34
C GLN A 53 0.34 -13.75 -21.09
N MET A 54 1.22 -14.41 -20.34
CA MET A 54 2.31 -15.18 -20.90
C MET A 54 2.05 -16.67 -20.73
N ASP A 55 2.68 -17.47 -21.58
CA ASP A 55 2.74 -18.91 -21.37
C ASP A 55 3.37 -19.24 -20.00
N LYS A 56 2.90 -20.31 -19.34
CA LYS A 56 3.40 -20.74 -18.03
C LYS A 56 4.89 -21.12 -18.06
N GLN A 57 5.46 -21.34 -19.23
CA GLN A 57 6.87 -21.64 -19.39
C GLN A 57 7.76 -20.39 -19.41
N LEU A 58 7.19 -19.17 -19.42
CA LEU A 58 7.91 -17.89 -19.49
C LEU A 58 7.88 -17.10 -18.16
N ILE A 59 8.01 -17.79 -17.02
CA ILE A 59 7.87 -17.20 -15.68
C ILE A 59 8.99 -16.20 -15.37
N GLN A 60 10.17 -16.35 -15.97
CA GLN A 60 11.34 -15.52 -15.68
C GLN A 60 11.34 -14.20 -16.46
N GLU A 61 10.68 -14.18 -17.61
CA GLU A 61 10.62 -13.06 -18.54
C GLU A 61 9.56 -12.02 -18.10
N GLU A 62 8.47 -12.47 -17.48
CA GLU A 62 7.35 -11.61 -17.07
C GLU A 62 7.77 -10.45 -16.13
N PRO A 63 8.57 -10.67 -15.06
CA PRO A 63 9.03 -9.58 -14.20
C PRO A 63 9.92 -8.55 -14.93
N ILE A 64 10.76 -9.03 -15.86
CA ILE A 64 11.68 -8.18 -16.62
C ILE A 64 10.88 -7.31 -17.60
N LEU A 65 9.90 -7.89 -18.29
CA LEU A 65 9.01 -7.16 -19.20
C LEU A 65 8.24 -6.07 -18.45
N LYS A 66 7.63 -6.40 -17.29
CA LYS A 66 6.93 -5.43 -16.44
C LYS A 66 7.81 -4.24 -16.04
N LYS A 67 9.09 -4.50 -15.76
CA LYS A 67 10.05 -3.48 -15.35
C LYS A 67 10.50 -2.59 -16.51
N HIS A 68 10.82 -3.16 -17.66
CA HIS A 68 11.59 -2.48 -18.71
C HIS A 68 10.78 -2.00 -19.92
N TYR A 69 9.55 -2.49 -20.13
CA TYR A 69 8.77 -2.20 -21.33
C TYR A 69 7.45 -1.47 -21.09
N PHE A 70 6.87 -0.95 -22.17
CA PHE A 70 5.59 -0.24 -22.28
C PHE A 70 5.51 1.04 -21.45
N ASN A 71 6.58 1.84 -21.54
CA ASN A 71 6.56 3.24 -21.17
C ASN A 71 6.07 4.04 -22.38
N ILE A 72 4.78 4.39 -22.44
CA ILE A 72 4.28 5.25 -23.52
C ILE A 72 4.57 6.70 -23.16
N GLU A 73 5.22 7.41 -24.09
CA GLU A 73 5.54 8.83 -23.93
C GLU A 73 4.27 9.65 -23.66
N GLY A 74 4.33 10.49 -22.63
CA GLY A 74 3.20 11.33 -22.20
C GLY A 74 2.23 10.67 -21.22
N PHE A 75 2.62 9.59 -20.54
CA PHE A 75 1.84 8.94 -19.46
C PHE A 75 2.73 8.56 -18.25
N ILE A 76 2.11 8.45 -17.07
CA ILE A 76 2.72 7.91 -15.85
C ILE A 76 2.33 6.45 -15.64
N LYS A 77 3.29 5.59 -15.28
CA LYS A 77 3.00 4.20 -14.89
C LYS A 77 2.26 4.14 -13.55
N ASP A 78 1.06 3.58 -13.60
CA ASP A 78 0.28 3.15 -12.44
C ASP A 78 0.11 1.62 -12.54
N PRO A 79 0.70 0.82 -11.63
CA PRO A 79 0.62 -0.64 -11.72
C PRO A 79 -0.78 -1.22 -11.54
N ALA A 80 -1.71 -0.48 -10.91
CA ALA A 80 -3.00 -1.01 -10.51
C ALA A 80 -4.15 -0.42 -11.34
N ASN A 81 -4.15 0.90 -11.58
CA ASN A 81 -5.34 1.63 -12.03
C ASN A 81 -5.08 2.63 -13.17
N GLY A 82 -4.14 2.32 -14.06
CA GLY A 82 -3.90 3.11 -15.27
C GLY A 82 -5.14 3.20 -16.15
N LYS A 83 -5.44 4.42 -16.61
CA LYS A 83 -6.55 4.68 -17.54
C LYS A 83 -6.27 4.13 -18.93
N LEU A 84 -5.03 4.25 -19.43
CA LEU A 84 -4.57 3.54 -20.62
C LEU A 84 -4.11 2.13 -20.20
N ARG A 85 -4.79 1.09 -20.67
CA ARG A 85 -4.49 -0.30 -20.37
C ARG A 85 -3.97 -1.00 -21.63
N ILE A 86 -2.75 -1.51 -21.56
CA ILE A 86 -2.12 -2.27 -22.64
C ILE A 86 -2.12 -3.74 -22.23
N TYR A 87 -2.73 -4.61 -23.02
CA TYR A 87 -2.74 -6.05 -22.82
C TYR A 87 -1.85 -6.70 -23.85
N LEU A 88 -0.98 -7.59 -23.39
CA LEU A 88 -0.08 -8.37 -24.23
C LEU A 88 -0.27 -9.83 -23.93
N THR A 89 -0.62 -10.60 -24.95
CA THR A 89 -0.64 -12.05 -24.89
C THR A 89 0.57 -12.57 -25.65
N ILE A 90 1.53 -13.17 -24.94
CA ILE A 90 2.79 -13.67 -25.50
C ILE A 90 2.75 -15.19 -25.48
N GLU A 91 2.72 -15.80 -26.67
CA GLU A 91 2.85 -17.25 -26.82
C GLU A 91 4.31 -17.68 -26.68
N LEU A 92 4.54 -18.94 -26.31
CA LEU A 92 5.88 -19.53 -26.28
C LEU A 92 6.53 -19.46 -27.67
N PRO A 93 7.71 -18.83 -27.82
CA PRO A 93 8.43 -18.81 -29.09
C PRO A 93 8.73 -20.23 -29.60
N GLN A 94 8.42 -20.48 -30.87
CA GLN A 94 8.58 -21.79 -31.48
C GLN A 94 9.89 -21.86 -32.26
N TYR A 95 10.81 -22.75 -31.86
CA TYR A 95 12.03 -22.97 -32.61
C TYR A 95 11.72 -23.41 -34.05
N LYS A 96 12.49 -22.89 -35.02
CA LYS A 96 12.39 -23.29 -36.42
C LYS A 96 13.63 -24.01 -36.91
N ALA A 97 14.76 -23.31 -36.86
CA ALA A 97 16.01 -23.80 -37.43
C ALA A 97 17.22 -22.96 -36.99
N THR A 98 18.38 -23.59 -36.94
CA THR A 98 19.68 -22.94 -36.81
C THR A 98 20.23 -22.62 -38.20
N LYS A 99 20.65 -21.38 -38.43
CA LYS A 99 21.27 -20.90 -39.68
C LYS A 99 22.70 -20.46 -39.43
N ILE A 100 23.55 -20.62 -40.45
CA ILE A 100 24.94 -20.18 -40.42
C ILE A 100 25.14 -19.11 -41.49
N ASP A 101 25.60 -17.94 -41.08
CA ASP A 101 26.01 -16.86 -41.96
C ASP A 101 27.53 -16.74 -42.00
N SER A 102 28.05 -16.20 -43.10
CA SER A 102 29.49 -16.00 -43.30
C SER A 102 29.79 -14.60 -43.83
N VAL A 103 30.74 -13.90 -43.21
CA VAL A 103 31.22 -12.58 -43.63
C VAL A 103 32.72 -12.62 -43.83
N PHE A 104 33.20 -12.13 -44.97
CA PHE A 104 34.64 -12.05 -45.25
C PHE A 104 35.27 -10.84 -44.55
N ASP A 105 36.20 -11.08 -43.62
CA ASP A 105 36.96 -10.04 -42.93
C ASP A 105 38.18 -9.64 -43.76
N LYS A 106 38.08 -8.49 -44.43
CA LYS A 106 39.15 -7.94 -45.27
C LYS A 106 40.42 -7.58 -44.49
N LYS A 107 40.35 -7.28 -43.19
CA LYS A 107 41.52 -6.93 -42.37
C LYS A 107 42.32 -8.15 -41.93
N LYS A 108 41.63 -9.28 -41.72
CA LYS A 108 42.25 -10.56 -41.32
C LYS A 108 42.42 -11.54 -42.49
N ASN A 109 42.00 -11.17 -43.69
CA ASN A 109 42.00 -11.99 -44.90
C ASN A 109 41.40 -13.40 -44.69
N GLY A 110 40.19 -13.46 -44.12
CA GLY A 110 39.55 -14.73 -43.80
C GLY A 110 38.05 -14.64 -43.61
N TRP A 111 37.36 -15.77 -43.78
CA TRP A 111 35.93 -15.89 -43.53
C TRP A 111 35.64 -16.02 -42.04
N LYS A 112 34.69 -15.22 -41.54
CA LYS A 112 34.10 -15.35 -40.21
C LYS A 112 32.71 -15.95 -40.35
N PHE A 113 32.42 -16.95 -39.52
CA PHE A 113 31.12 -17.58 -39.48
C PHE A 113 30.38 -17.21 -38.19
N GLN A 114 29.06 -17.11 -38.28
CA GLN A 114 28.15 -16.86 -37.17
C GLN A 114 26.97 -17.82 -37.28
N ALA A 115 26.50 -18.36 -36.15
CA ALA A 115 25.35 -19.26 -36.10
C ALA A 115 24.21 -18.63 -35.31
N PHE A 116 22.99 -18.71 -35.86
CA PHE A 116 21.79 -18.12 -35.30
C PHE A 116 20.67 -19.15 -35.17
N SER A 117 20.03 -19.24 -34.01
CA SER A 117 18.76 -19.97 -33.83
C SER A 117 17.59 -19.06 -34.17
N ASN A 118 16.69 -19.55 -35.02
CA ASN A 118 15.50 -18.80 -35.43
C ASN A 118 14.26 -19.31 -34.70
N TYR A 119 13.46 -18.37 -34.19
CA TYR A 119 12.23 -18.63 -33.49
C TYR A 119 11.06 -17.91 -34.17
N SER A 120 9.90 -18.55 -34.21
CA SER A 120 8.62 -17.91 -34.52
C SER A 120 8.08 -17.29 -33.23
N VAL A 121 7.90 -15.98 -33.20
CA VAL A 121 7.34 -15.26 -32.05
C VAL A 121 5.95 -14.75 -32.43
N LYS A 122 4.98 -14.95 -31.54
CA LYS A 122 3.59 -14.51 -31.71
C LYS A 122 3.16 -13.74 -30.47
N ILE A 123 2.80 -12.48 -30.66
CA ILE A 123 2.33 -11.60 -29.59
C ILE A 123 1.08 -10.87 -30.06
N LYS A 124 -0.02 -11.03 -29.33
CA LYS A 124 -1.23 -10.24 -29.52
C LYS A 124 -1.20 -9.04 -28.59
N MET A 125 -1.51 -7.87 -29.13
CA MET A 125 -1.58 -6.62 -28.37
C MET A 125 -2.97 -6.00 -28.46
N GLU A 126 -3.49 -5.54 -27.32
CA GLU A 126 -4.71 -4.72 -27.24
C GLU A 126 -4.44 -3.47 -26.38
N ALA A 127 -4.84 -2.29 -26.84
CA ALA A 127 -4.81 -1.07 -26.04
C ALA A 127 -6.25 -0.58 -25.80
N LYS A 128 -6.57 -0.31 -24.53
CA LYS A 128 -7.89 0.15 -24.07
C LYS A 128 -7.74 1.44 -23.27
N CYS A 129 -8.74 2.31 -23.34
CA CYS A 129 -8.88 3.42 -22.40
C CYS A 129 -10.10 3.14 -21.53
N ALA A 130 -9.89 2.90 -20.23
CA ALA A 130 -10.87 2.25 -19.37
C ALA A 130 -11.37 0.94 -20.03
N ASP A 131 -12.65 0.85 -20.38
CA ASP A 131 -13.25 -0.33 -21.01
C ASP A 131 -13.37 -0.20 -22.55
N LYS A 132 -13.00 0.94 -23.13
CA LYS A 132 -13.10 1.18 -24.57
C LYS A 132 -11.85 0.66 -25.29
N LEU A 133 -12.02 -0.29 -26.19
CA LEU A 133 -10.96 -0.75 -27.10
C LEU A 133 -10.55 0.38 -28.05
N LEU A 134 -9.25 0.70 -28.07
CA LEU A 134 -8.66 1.69 -28.96
C LEU A 134 -8.04 1.04 -30.19
N LEU A 135 -7.20 0.03 -29.97
CA LEU A 135 -6.57 -0.74 -31.05
C LEU A 135 -6.26 -2.17 -30.63
N THR A 136 -6.19 -3.06 -31.62
CA THR A 136 -5.71 -4.43 -31.47
C THR A 136 -4.83 -4.79 -32.66
N ARG A 137 -3.75 -5.56 -32.42
CA ARG A 137 -2.85 -6.03 -33.47
C ARG A 137 -2.12 -7.30 -33.06
N ASP A 138 -2.03 -8.22 -34.00
CA ASP A 138 -1.21 -9.43 -33.88
C ASP A 138 0.17 -9.20 -34.52
N PHE A 139 1.22 -9.52 -33.79
CA PHE A 139 2.61 -9.44 -34.21
C PHE A 139 3.17 -10.86 -34.35
N ASN A 140 3.34 -11.29 -35.59
CA ASN A 140 3.90 -12.60 -35.94
C ASN A 140 5.23 -12.40 -36.64
N THR A 141 6.32 -12.61 -35.92
CA THR A 141 7.70 -12.32 -36.35
C THR A 141 8.56 -13.57 -36.36
N VAL A 142 9.68 -13.51 -37.08
CA VAL A 142 10.76 -14.50 -36.99
C VAL A 142 11.98 -13.78 -36.45
N GLU A 143 12.40 -14.19 -35.27
CA GLU A 143 13.49 -13.56 -34.53
C GLU A 143 14.69 -14.51 -34.44
N SER A 144 15.89 -13.96 -34.36
CA SER A 144 17.14 -14.72 -34.38
C SER A 144 17.94 -14.48 -33.10
N TYR A 145 18.45 -15.56 -32.51
CA TYR A 145 19.37 -15.53 -31.37
C TYR A 145 20.76 -16.04 -31.80
N LEU A 146 21.80 -15.29 -31.47
CA LEU A 146 23.18 -15.59 -31.85
C LEU A 146 23.81 -16.60 -30.87
N ILE A 147 24.25 -17.74 -31.39
CA ILE A 147 24.75 -18.86 -30.57
C ILE A 147 26.29 -18.90 -30.56
N ALA A 148 26.95 -18.47 -31.64
CA ALA A 148 28.41 -18.50 -31.74
C ALA A 148 28.95 -17.40 -32.67
N VAL A 149 30.08 -16.78 -32.28
CA VAL A 149 30.70 -15.65 -32.99
C VAL A 149 32.16 -15.94 -33.37
N GLY A 150 32.50 -15.77 -34.65
CA GLY A 150 33.89 -15.61 -35.08
C GLY A 150 34.75 -16.87 -35.03
N SER A 151 34.13 -18.04 -35.05
CA SER A 151 34.80 -19.33 -34.92
C SER A 151 35.42 -19.82 -36.23
N GLN A 152 36.53 -20.55 -36.16
CA GLN A 152 36.95 -21.45 -37.25
C GLN A 152 35.85 -22.51 -37.47
N LYS A 153 35.72 -23.02 -38.71
CA LYS A 153 34.60 -23.86 -39.18
C LYS A 153 34.23 -25.03 -38.25
N ASP A 154 35.22 -25.66 -37.62
CA ASP A 154 35.02 -26.86 -36.79
C ASP A 154 34.42 -26.56 -35.40
N ASN A 155 34.78 -25.42 -34.79
CA ASN A 155 34.22 -24.97 -33.51
C ASN A 155 32.75 -24.53 -33.64
N LEU A 156 32.33 -24.10 -34.84
CA LEU A 156 30.95 -23.70 -35.11
C LEU A 156 30.00 -24.91 -35.18
N LYS A 157 30.47 -26.03 -35.76
CA LYS A 157 29.66 -27.25 -35.87
C LYS A 157 29.31 -27.80 -34.49
N ALA A 158 30.29 -27.86 -33.58
CA ALA A 158 30.08 -28.31 -32.21
C ALA A 158 29.06 -27.43 -31.45
N ALA A 159 29.11 -26.10 -31.63
CA ALA A 159 28.16 -25.17 -31.01
C ALA A 159 26.73 -25.36 -31.54
N VAL A 160 26.56 -25.58 -32.85
CA VAL A 160 25.25 -25.85 -33.47
C VAL A 160 24.68 -27.18 -32.98
N ASP A 161 25.48 -28.25 -32.96
CA ASP A 161 25.05 -29.57 -32.52
C ASP A 161 24.63 -29.55 -31.03
N MET A 162 25.40 -28.86 -30.19
CA MET A 162 25.08 -28.69 -28.78
C MET A 162 23.79 -27.88 -28.57
N ASN A 163 23.62 -26.77 -29.31
CA ASN A 163 22.40 -25.97 -29.22
C ASN A 163 21.15 -26.73 -29.67
N ASN A 164 21.22 -27.46 -30.78
CA ASN A 164 20.10 -28.27 -31.26
C ASN A 164 19.73 -29.38 -30.27
N LYS A 165 20.72 -29.98 -29.59
CA LYS A 165 20.48 -30.95 -28.52
C LYS A 165 19.75 -30.32 -27.33
N LYS A 166 20.17 -29.12 -26.89
CA LYS A 166 19.51 -28.38 -25.80
C LYS A 166 18.06 -28.03 -26.14
N ILE A 167 17.79 -27.61 -27.37
CA ILE A 167 16.41 -27.34 -27.83
C ILE A 167 15.56 -28.61 -27.77
N ALA A 168 16.05 -29.73 -28.30
CA ALA A 168 15.32 -30.99 -28.30
C ALA A 168 15.07 -31.55 -26.88
N GLU A 169 15.97 -31.27 -25.93
CA GLU A 169 15.77 -31.58 -24.50
C GLU A 169 14.70 -30.69 -23.88
N ALA A 170 14.74 -29.37 -24.13
CA ALA A 170 13.75 -28.41 -23.65
C ALA A 170 12.33 -28.71 -24.18
N GLU A 171 12.21 -29.07 -25.46
CA GLU A 171 10.94 -29.48 -26.07
C GLU A 171 10.35 -30.76 -25.46
N ARG A 172 11.21 -31.71 -25.08
CA ARG A 172 10.79 -32.98 -24.45
C ARG A 172 10.33 -32.79 -23.01
N ASP A 173 11.10 -32.04 -22.24
CA ASP A 173 10.93 -31.92 -20.80
C ASP A 173 10.02 -30.75 -20.41
N GLY A 174 9.61 -29.92 -21.39
CA GLY A 174 8.79 -28.73 -21.19
C GLY A 174 9.47 -27.64 -20.35
N ASN A 175 10.80 -27.71 -20.25
CA ASN A 175 11.61 -26.84 -19.41
C ASN A 175 12.47 -25.90 -20.27
N TYR A 176 11.99 -24.67 -20.43
CA TYR A 176 12.59 -23.65 -21.28
C TYR A 176 13.39 -22.59 -20.50
N THR A 177 13.71 -22.84 -19.24
CA THR A 177 14.31 -21.86 -18.30
C THR A 177 15.79 -21.52 -18.56
N ALA A 178 16.38 -21.97 -19.66
CA ALA A 178 17.79 -21.74 -19.94
C ALA A 178 17.99 -20.42 -20.69
N GLU A 179 18.70 -19.46 -20.07
CA GLU A 179 19.24 -18.26 -20.75
C GLU A 179 19.98 -18.63 -22.06
N GLU A 180 20.53 -19.85 -22.10
CA GLU A 180 21.26 -20.40 -23.24
C GLU A 180 20.39 -20.66 -24.50
N LEU A 181 19.07 -20.73 -24.38
CA LEU A 181 18.16 -20.86 -25.52
C LEU A 181 17.83 -19.52 -26.19
N GLY A 182 18.12 -18.39 -25.51
CA GLY A 182 17.93 -17.05 -26.03
C GLY A 182 16.47 -16.62 -26.24
N LEU A 183 15.53 -17.29 -25.55
CA LEU A 183 14.09 -17.00 -25.64
C LEU A 183 13.75 -15.58 -25.17
N ASP A 184 14.42 -15.12 -24.12
CA ASP A 184 14.34 -13.76 -23.60
C ASP A 184 14.69 -12.73 -24.69
N THR A 185 15.79 -12.95 -25.40
CA THR A 185 16.34 -12.06 -26.42
C THR A 185 15.39 -11.93 -27.62
N VAL A 186 14.80 -13.04 -28.07
CA VAL A 186 13.83 -13.02 -29.17
C VAL A 186 12.51 -12.37 -28.76
N ILE A 187 12.03 -12.60 -27.54
CA ILE A 187 10.84 -11.93 -27.01
C ILE A 187 11.09 -10.42 -26.93
N TYR A 188 12.22 -9.99 -26.38
CA TYR A 188 12.59 -8.58 -26.25
C TYR A 188 12.68 -7.86 -27.60
N SER A 189 13.25 -8.49 -28.63
CA SER A 189 13.28 -7.93 -29.99
C SER A 189 11.88 -7.65 -30.52
N SER A 190 10.96 -8.61 -30.39
CA SER A 190 9.57 -8.44 -30.82
C SER A 190 8.82 -7.41 -29.97
N VAL A 191 8.98 -7.44 -28.65
CA VAL A 191 8.36 -6.48 -27.71
C VAL A 191 8.84 -5.06 -27.98
N HIS A 192 10.12 -4.86 -28.34
CA HIS A 192 10.64 -3.55 -28.74
C HIS A 192 9.93 -2.98 -29.97
N ALA A 193 9.67 -3.81 -30.98
CA ALA A 193 8.88 -3.40 -32.15
C ALA A 193 7.44 -2.99 -31.77
N ILE A 194 6.82 -3.72 -30.84
CA ILE A 194 5.47 -3.40 -30.34
C ILE A 194 5.48 -2.08 -29.55
N GLN A 195 6.47 -1.85 -28.69
CA GLN A 195 6.67 -0.58 -27.99
C GLN A 195 6.75 0.59 -28.98
N ASN A 196 7.55 0.45 -30.05
CA ASN A 196 7.68 1.49 -31.07
C ASN A 196 6.36 1.75 -31.81
N TYR A 197 5.61 0.68 -32.12
CA TYR A 197 4.29 0.82 -32.73
C TYR A 197 3.29 1.51 -31.80
N LEU A 198 3.25 1.13 -30.53
CA LEU A 198 2.39 1.75 -29.53
C LEU A 198 2.77 3.21 -29.30
N ASN A 199 4.05 3.55 -29.20
CA ASN A 199 4.50 4.93 -29.13
C ASN A 199 4.04 5.72 -30.36
N TYR A 200 4.21 5.17 -31.57
CA TYR A 200 3.74 5.84 -32.78
C TYR A 200 2.24 6.16 -32.76
N LYS A 201 1.42 5.28 -32.17
CA LYS A 201 -0.05 5.39 -32.15
C LYS A 201 -0.62 6.16 -30.95
N LEU A 202 0.00 6.04 -29.78
CA LEU A 202 -0.60 6.42 -28.50
C LEU A 202 0.07 7.62 -27.83
N ARG A 203 1.31 7.96 -28.21
CA ARG A 203 2.10 8.93 -27.46
C ARG A 203 1.57 10.35 -27.53
N TYR A 204 1.98 11.12 -26.54
CA TYR A 204 1.94 12.57 -26.58
C TYR A 204 3.38 13.09 -26.53
N THR A 205 3.75 13.97 -27.46
CA THR A 205 5.07 14.61 -27.47
C THR A 205 4.95 16.12 -27.55
N ILE A 206 6.00 16.83 -27.17
CA ILE A 206 6.09 18.28 -27.33
C ILE A 206 6.79 18.57 -28.66
N GLY A 207 6.30 19.57 -29.39
CA GLY A 207 6.86 20.02 -30.65
C GLY A 207 6.68 21.52 -30.84
N GLU A 208 6.96 21.97 -32.06
CA GLU A 208 6.86 23.36 -32.45
C GLU A 208 6.07 23.46 -33.76
N GLU A 209 5.09 24.36 -33.80
CA GLU A 209 4.30 24.63 -34.99
C GLU A 209 4.61 26.00 -35.56
N LYS A 210 4.70 26.05 -36.89
CA LYS A 210 5.02 27.25 -37.65
C LYS A 210 3.75 27.90 -38.21
N ILE A 211 3.42 29.08 -37.69
CA ILE A 211 2.28 29.90 -38.12
C ILE A 211 2.76 31.08 -38.98
N LYS A 212 2.01 31.43 -40.03
CA LYS A 212 2.43 32.41 -41.04
C LYS A 212 1.38 33.52 -41.21
N PHE A 213 1.73 34.73 -40.78
CA PHE A 213 0.90 35.92 -40.98
C PHE A 213 1.44 36.80 -42.11
N GLU A 214 0.53 37.56 -42.73
CA GLU A 214 0.82 38.54 -43.77
C GLU A 214 0.54 39.94 -43.22
N PHE A 215 1.52 40.85 -43.27
CA PHE A 215 1.39 42.20 -42.72
C PHE A 215 1.63 43.26 -43.78
N VAL A 216 0.80 44.30 -43.80
CA VAL A 216 0.87 45.35 -44.80
C VAL A 216 2.12 46.23 -44.61
N THR A 217 2.82 46.52 -45.70
CA THR A 217 4.01 47.40 -45.71
C THR A 217 3.76 48.77 -46.36
N SER A 218 2.58 48.96 -46.96
CA SER A 218 2.22 50.16 -47.73
C SER A 218 1.69 51.25 -46.80
N LYS A 219 2.56 52.14 -46.31
CA LYS A 219 2.20 53.18 -45.33
C LYS A 219 1.14 54.19 -45.79
N GLY A 220 1.01 54.40 -47.10
CA GLY A 220 0.00 55.31 -47.69
C GLY A 220 -1.39 54.68 -47.83
N HIS A 221 -1.53 53.36 -47.66
CA HIS A 221 -2.81 52.69 -47.83
C HIS A 221 -3.77 53.07 -46.68
N PRO A 222 -5.05 53.38 -46.94
CA PRO A 222 -6.00 53.85 -45.92
C PRO A 222 -6.10 52.95 -44.68
N GLU A 223 -5.96 51.64 -44.88
CA GLU A 223 -6.10 50.63 -43.81
C GLU A 223 -4.79 50.34 -43.06
N TYR A 224 -3.67 50.97 -43.42
CA TYR A 224 -2.34 50.65 -42.87
C TYR A 224 -2.29 50.69 -41.34
N ASN A 225 -2.86 51.74 -40.73
CA ASN A 225 -2.84 51.90 -39.28
C ASN A 225 -3.60 50.79 -38.53
N GLN A 226 -4.70 50.30 -39.10
CA GLN A 226 -5.49 49.23 -38.48
C GLN A 226 -4.82 47.86 -38.64
N PHE A 227 -4.18 47.60 -39.80
CA PHE A 227 -3.34 46.42 -39.97
C PHE A 227 -2.12 46.43 -39.05
N LEU A 228 -1.50 47.61 -38.83
CA LEU A 228 -0.38 47.75 -37.90
C LEU A 228 -0.81 47.52 -36.45
N ALA A 229 -1.99 48.02 -36.06
CA ALA A 229 -2.56 47.76 -34.73
C ALA A 229 -2.79 46.25 -34.51
N PHE A 230 -3.35 45.56 -35.50
CA PHE A 230 -3.46 44.09 -35.46
C PHE A 230 -2.10 43.39 -35.42
N GLU A 231 -1.11 43.81 -36.24
CA GLU A 231 0.25 43.25 -36.22
C GLU A 231 0.89 43.33 -34.82
N ASN A 232 0.73 44.46 -34.14
CA ASN A 232 1.27 44.68 -32.81
C ASN A 232 0.59 43.76 -31.78
N GLU A 233 -0.74 43.71 -31.78
CA GLU A 233 -1.50 42.89 -30.83
C GLU A 233 -1.24 41.40 -31.03
N ILE A 234 -1.31 40.89 -32.26
CA ILE A 234 -1.06 39.47 -32.54
C ILE A 234 0.39 39.11 -32.22
N THR A 235 1.36 39.99 -32.49
CA THR A 235 2.76 39.75 -32.12
C THR A 235 2.93 39.63 -30.61
N ALA A 236 2.29 40.52 -29.84
CA ALA A 236 2.37 40.52 -28.38
C ALA A 236 1.72 39.28 -27.75
N GLN A 237 0.62 38.79 -28.34
CA GLN A 237 -0.01 37.55 -27.88
C GLN A 237 0.79 36.30 -28.26
N MET A 238 1.31 36.22 -29.48
CA MET A 238 2.11 35.07 -29.92
C MET A 238 3.36 34.84 -29.07
N GLN A 239 3.92 35.88 -28.46
CA GLN A 239 5.04 35.77 -27.49
C GLN A 239 4.64 35.15 -26.15
N LYS A 240 3.34 35.13 -25.84
CA LYS A 240 2.79 34.62 -24.57
C LYS A 240 2.14 33.24 -24.71
N VAL A 241 2.15 32.66 -25.90
CA VAL A 241 1.59 31.33 -26.15
C VAL A 241 2.48 30.28 -25.48
N THR A 242 1.88 29.42 -24.65
CA THR A 242 2.54 28.28 -24.00
C THR A 242 1.78 26.99 -24.31
N LEU A 243 2.23 25.85 -23.80
CA LEU A 243 1.48 24.59 -23.95
C LEU A 243 0.11 24.62 -23.23
N GLU A 244 -0.11 25.53 -22.28
CA GLU A 244 -1.33 25.64 -21.48
C GLU A 244 -2.22 26.81 -21.90
N LYS A 245 -1.67 27.77 -22.66
CA LYS A 245 -2.34 29.03 -22.97
C LYS A 245 -2.19 29.41 -24.45
N GLY A 246 -3.33 29.53 -25.14
CA GLY A 246 -3.43 30.03 -26.51
C GLY A 246 -3.65 31.56 -26.59
N LEU A 247 -4.23 32.02 -27.70
CA LEU A 247 -4.57 33.43 -27.91
C LEU A 247 -5.75 33.88 -27.04
N ASP A 248 -5.84 35.18 -26.77
CA ASP A 248 -6.96 35.80 -26.03
C ASP A 248 -7.93 36.46 -27.03
N GLU A 249 -9.14 35.92 -27.13
CA GLU A 249 -10.17 36.40 -28.05
C GLU A 249 -10.60 37.83 -27.71
N LYS A 250 -10.67 38.21 -26.43
CA LYS A 250 -11.25 39.49 -26.01
C LYS A 250 -10.43 40.68 -26.49
N THR A 251 -9.11 40.55 -26.42
CA THR A 251 -8.17 41.58 -26.88
C THR A 251 -8.05 41.62 -28.40
N LEU A 252 -8.35 40.53 -29.11
CA LEU A 252 -8.37 40.48 -30.58
C LEU A 252 -9.71 40.89 -31.18
N ALA A 253 -10.81 40.85 -30.43
CA ALA A 253 -12.18 40.95 -30.95
C ALA A 253 -12.42 42.18 -31.85
N SER A 254 -12.00 43.38 -31.41
CA SER A 254 -12.17 44.62 -32.17
C SER A 254 -11.37 44.60 -33.48
N HIS A 255 -10.15 44.05 -33.45
CA HIS A 255 -9.30 43.89 -34.63
C HIS A 255 -9.89 42.88 -35.62
N LEU A 256 -10.42 41.76 -35.12
CA LEU A 256 -11.05 40.72 -35.93
C LEU A 256 -12.33 41.23 -36.61
N GLN A 257 -13.22 41.89 -35.87
CA GLN A 257 -14.44 42.50 -36.44
C GLN A 257 -14.09 43.51 -37.53
N TYR A 258 -13.05 44.31 -37.33
CA TYR A 258 -12.59 45.24 -38.34
C TYR A 258 -12.06 44.51 -39.58
N LEU A 259 -11.19 43.51 -39.43
CA LEU A 259 -10.69 42.69 -40.55
C LEU A 259 -11.84 42.00 -41.31
N GLU A 260 -12.85 41.48 -40.60
CA GLU A 260 -14.06 40.90 -41.21
C GLU A 260 -14.82 41.93 -42.04
N SER A 261 -14.96 43.16 -41.55
CA SER A 261 -15.64 44.25 -42.27
C SER A 261 -14.93 44.64 -43.58
N LEU A 262 -13.60 44.45 -43.66
CA LEU A 262 -12.84 44.72 -44.88
C LEU A 262 -13.25 43.80 -46.03
N LEU A 263 -13.78 42.61 -45.77
CA LEU A 263 -14.27 41.72 -46.83
C LEU A 263 -15.55 42.23 -47.49
N ILE A 264 -16.33 43.07 -46.80
CA ILE A 264 -17.50 43.78 -47.34
C ILE A 264 -17.05 45.03 -48.09
N LYS A 265 -16.14 45.81 -47.49
CA LYS A 265 -15.60 47.03 -48.10
C LYS A 265 -14.82 46.77 -49.39
N TYR A 266 -14.13 45.63 -49.45
CA TYR A 266 -13.33 45.20 -50.60
C TYR A 266 -13.91 43.89 -51.18
N PRO A 267 -14.97 43.96 -52.02
CA PRO A 267 -15.64 42.78 -52.59
C PRO A 267 -14.73 42.01 -53.57
N PRO A 268 -15.09 40.76 -53.94
CA PRO A 268 -14.29 39.93 -54.85
C PRO A 268 -14.08 40.62 -56.22
N SER A 269 -12.84 41.04 -56.49
CA SER A 269 -12.42 41.62 -57.77
C SER A 269 -10.90 41.54 -57.91
N SER A 270 -10.37 41.60 -59.14
CA SER A 270 -8.93 41.57 -59.39
C SER A 270 -8.17 42.72 -58.73
N ALA A 271 -8.81 43.88 -58.55
CA ALA A 271 -8.21 45.03 -57.89
C ALA A 271 -8.05 44.84 -56.36
N ASN A 272 -8.86 43.97 -55.76
CA ASN A 272 -8.91 43.74 -54.31
C ASN A 272 -8.21 42.44 -53.87
N GLU A 273 -7.63 41.70 -54.80
CA GLU A 273 -7.07 40.35 -54.57
C GLU A 273 -6.06 40.32 -53.41
N ASN A 274 -5.08 41.25 -53.41
CA ASN A 274 -4.02 41.28 -52.40
C ASN A 274 -4.54 41.60 -50.99
N ILE A 275 -5.46 42.57 -50.85
CA ILE A 275 -6.00 42.91 -49.53
C ILE A 275 -6.90 41.79 -49.00
N ARG A 276 -7.71 41.17 -49.87
CA ARG A 276 -8.53 40.00 -49.50
C ARG A 276 -7.67 38.81 -49.10
N PHE A 277 -6.55 38.55 -49.79
CA PHE A 277 -5.60 37.51 -49.42
C PHE A 277 -5.01 37.74 -48.01
N ILE A 278 -4.52 38.94 -47.73
CA ILE A 278 -3.94 39.29 -46.41
C ILE A 278 -4.99 39.10 -45.30
N VAL A 279 -6.21 39.63 -45.51
CA VAL A 279 -7.30 39.55 -44.55
C VAL A 279 -7.72 38.10 -44.31
N THR A 280 -7.97 37.33 -45.36
CA THR A 280 -8.42 35.94 -45.24
C THR A 280 -7.33 35.03 -44.64
N ASN A 281 -6.05 35.23 -44.97
CA ASN A 281 -4.94 34.51 -44.33
C ASN A 281 -4.89 34.79 -42.82
N ASN A 282 -4.93 36.06 -42.43
CA ASN A 282 -4.81 36.45 -41.03
C ASN A 282 -6.05 36.07 -40.20
N LEU A 283 -7.25 36.14 -40.79
CA LEU A 283 -8.47 35.66 -40.14
C LEU A 283 -8.45 34.13 -39.99
N ALA A 284 -8.04 33.38 -41.03
CA ALA A 284 -7.97 31.92 -40.98
C ALA A 284 -6.98 31.42 -39.93
N GLU A 285 -5.76 31.96 -39.89
CA GLU A 285 -4.73 31.58 -38.90
C GLU A 285 -5.12 32.02 -37.48
N THR A 286 -5.66 33.24 -37.30
CA THR A 286 -6.10 33.71 -35.96
C THR A 286 -7.27 32.89 -35.43
N TYR A 287 -8.30 32.63 -36.24
CA TYR A 287 -9.45 31.82 -35.79
C TYR A 287 -9.10 30.36 -35.61
N PHE A 288 -8.13 29.82 -36.36
CA PHE A 288 -7.57 28.51 -36.08
C PHE A 288 -6.98 28.48 -34.67
N LEU A 289 -6.12 29.44 -34.31
CA LEU A 289 -5.48 29.54 -32.99
C LEU A 289 -6.41 29.96 -31.84
N LEU A 290 -7.51 30.65 -32.13
CA LEU A 290 -8.59 30.96 -31.17
C LEU A 290 -9.59 29.81 -30.99
N GLU A 291 -9.30 28.66 -31.61
CA GLU A 291 -10.12 27.46 -31.52
C GLU A 291 -11.52 27.59 -32.15
N ASN A 292 -11.77 28.59 -33.00
CA ASN A 292 -13.05 28.79 -33.66
C ASN A 292 -13.09 28.03 -34.99
N LYS A 293 -13.44 26.74 -34.93
CA LYS A 293 -13.49 25.83 -36.08
C LYS A 293 -14.29 26.37 -37.28
N GLU A 294 -15.47 26.90 -37.02
CA GLU A 294 -16.39 27.34 -38.08
C GLU A 294 -15.80 28.52 -38.86
N LYS A 295 -15.35 29.56 -38.14
CA LYS A 295 -14.73 30.73 -38.76
C LYS A 295 -13.38 30.40 -39.40
N ALA A 296 -12.57 29.54 -38.77
CA ALA A 296 -11.30 29.09 -39.35
C ALA A 296 -11.51 28.41 -40.71
N LEU A 297 -12.50 27.51 -40.82
CA LEU A 297 -12.85 26.86 -42.09
C LEU A 297 -13.43 27.83 -43.11
N LEU A 298 -14.33 28.73 -42.67
CA LEU A 298 -14.92 29.75 -43.54
C LEU A 298 -13.83 30.59 -44.21
N TYR A 299 -12.91 31.16 -43.42
CA TYR A 299 -11.85 32.01 -43.96
C TYR A 299 -10.75 31.22 -44.68
N ALA A 300 -10.49 29.97 -44.30
CA ALA A 300 -9.56 29.12 -45.04
C ALA A 300 -10.10 28.75 -46.43
N ASN A 301 -11.41 28.49 -46.57
CA ASN A 301 -12.05 28.25 -47.86
C ASN A 301 -12.06 29.52 -48.72
N LEU A 302 -12.39 30.68 -48.12
CA LEU A 302 -12.27 31.97 -48.81
C LEU A 302 -10.83 32.27 -49.22
N LEU A 303 -9.83 31.88 -48.40
CA LEU A 303 -8.42 32.01 -48.76
C LEU A 303 -8.10 31.16 -49.99
N ILE A 304 -8.59 29.91 -50.08
CA ILE A 304 -8.42 29.05 -51.26
C ILE A 304 -9.03 29.71 -52.51
N GLU A 305 -10.19 30.34 -52.39
CA GLU A 305 -10.87 31.01 -53.50
C GLU A 305 -10.16 32.31 -53.95
N ASN A 306 -9.55 33.05 -53.02
CA ASN A 306 -8.84 34.31 -53.30
C ASN A 306 -7.36 34.10 -53.67
N ASP A 307 -6.84 32.88 -53.55
CA ASP A 307 -5.42 32.56 -53.73
C ASP A 307 -5.21 31.73 -55.01
N LYS A 308 -4.27 32.16 -55.85
CA LYS A 308 -3.92 31.51 -57.12
C LYS A 308 -3.06 30.26 -56.90
N GLN A 309 -3.62 29.25 -56.23
CA GLN A 309 -3.06 27.90 -56.01
C GLN A 309 -2.00 27.72 -54.90
N ASP A 310 -1.98 28.49 -53.80
CA ASP A 310 -1.12 28.14 -52.64
C ASP A 310 -1.78 27.11 -51.69
N SER A 311 -0.94 26.24 -51.13
CA SER A 311 -1.31 25.15 -50.24
C SER A 311 -1.78 25.58 -48.83
N ARG A 312 -1.92 26.90 -48.58
CA ARG A 312 -2.11 27.48 -47.23
C ARG A 312 -3.49 27.24 -46.65
N GLY A 313 -4.55 27.66 -47.34
CA GLY A 313 -5.93 27.40 -46.91
C GLY A 313 -6.21 25.89 -46.82
N SER A 314 -5.71 25.12 -47.79
CA SER A 314 -5.79 23.65 -47.78
C SER A 314 -5.09 23.02 -46.57
N SER A 315 -3.94 23.56 -46.15
CA SER A 315 -3.24 23.12 -44.94
C SER A 315 -4.05 23.38 -43.67
N ILE A 316 -4.70 24.54 -43.55
CA ILE A 316 -5.56 24.86 -42.39
C ILE A 316 -6.78 23.94 -42.37
N VAL A 317 -7.46 23.76 -43.52
CA VAL A 317 -8.58 22.82 -43.66
C VAL A 317 -8.18 21.41 -43.26
N LYS A 318 -7.01 20.94 -43.71
CA LYS A 318 -6.47 19.62 -43.35
C LYS A 318 -6.24 19.49 -41.84
N LYS A 319 -5.66 20.50 -41.19
CA LYS A 319 -5.46 20.50 -39.73
C LYS A 319 -6.80 20.45 -38.99
N VAL A 320 -7.75 21.30 -39.38
CA VAL A 320 -9.07 21.34 -38.75
C VAL A 320 -9.85 20.03 -38.91
N ASN A 321 -9.76 19.38 -40.09
CA ASN A 321 -10.52 18.17 -40.39
C ASN A 321 -9.85 16.87 -39.89
N ASN A 322 -8.51 16.80 -39.81
CA ASN A 322 -7.78 15.59 -39.43
C ASN A 322 -7.62 15.40 -37.90
N GLY A 323 -8.56 15.92 -37.09
CA GLY A 323 -8.63 15.58 -35.66
C GLY A 323 -7.77 16.43 -34.72
N PHE A 324 -7.34 17.64 -35.14
CA PHE A 324 -6.72 18.61 -34.22
C PHE A 324 -7.74 19.27 -33.28
N PHE A 325 -9.04 19.08 -33.48
CA PHE A 325 -10.10 19.63 -32.61
C PHE A 325 -10.91 18.52 -31.93
N VAL A 326 -11.04 18.59 -30.59
CA VAL A 326 -11.89 17.71 -29.76
C VAL A 326 -12.72 18.59 -28.84
N ASP A 327 -14.02 18.32 -28.71
CA ASP A 327 -14.97 19.13 -27.91
C ASP A 327 -14.87 20.65 -28.19
N LYS A 328 -14.68 21.01 -29.47
CA LYS A 328 -14.54 22.38 -29.98
C LYS A 328 -13.27 23.12 -29.53
N LYS A 329 -12.30 22.46 -28.91
CA LYS A 329 -10.99 23.04 -28.56
C LYS A 329 -9.89 22.50 -29.47
N ILE A 330 -8.87 23.30 -29.74
CA ILE A 330 -7.68 22.76 -30.39
C ILE A 330 -7.04 21.85 -29.37
N ARG A 331 -6.67 20.65 -29.79
CA ARG A 331 -6.01 19.71 -28.92
C ARG A 331 -4.74 20.37 -28.39
N SER A 332 -3.93 21.09 -29.20
CA SER A 332 -2.53 21.57 -28.99
C SER A 332 -2.17 22.30 -27.71
N HIS A 333 -3.14 22.86 -26.98
CA HIS A 333 -2.88 23.59 -25.73
C HIS A 333 -3.68 22.99 -24.56
N THR A 334 -3.02 22.28 -23.64
CA THR A 334 -3.64 21.64 -22.46
C THR A 334 -2.71 21.66 -21.25
N THR A 335 -3.26 21.45 -20.06
CA THR A 335 -2.50 21.33 -18.80
C THR A 335 -1.80 19.98 -18.62
N ARG A 336 -1.87 19.08 -19.62
CA ARG A 336 -1.45 17.68 -19.49
C ARG A 336 -0.05 17.48 -18.88
N PHE A 337 0.96 18.17 -19.40
CA PHE A 337 2.34 17.98 -18.95
C PHE A 337 2.58 18.58 -17.55
N ALA A 338 1.94 19.70 -17.21
CA ALA A 338 1.96 20.24 -15.86
C ALA A 338 1.25 19.31 -14.85
N ASP A 339 0.15 18.67 -15.27
CA ASP A 339 -0.57 17.70 -14.44
C ASP A 339 0.23 16.40 -14.26
N LEU A 340 0.97 15.96 -15.29
CA LEU A 340 1.91 14.84 -15.19
C LEU A 340 3.05 15.15 -14.20
N GLU A 341 3.65 16.34 -14.28
CA GLU A 341 4.73 16.73 -13.37
C GLU A 341 4.26 16.72 -11.90
N LYS A 342 3.11 17.32 -11.61
CA LYS A 342 2.50 17.32 -10.26
C LYS A 342 2.19 15.92 -9.76
N LEU A 343 1.60 15.07 -10.61
CA LEU A 343 1.27 13.69 -10.24
C LEU A 343 2.55 12.85 -10.00
N GLY A 344 3.60 13.08 -10.77
CA GLY A 344 4.90 12.44 -10.61
C GLY A 344 5.55 12.74 -9.27
N LEU A 345 5.52 14.01 -8.83
CA LEU A 345 6.03 14.43 -7.53
C LEU A 345 5.27 13.76 -6.37
N LYS A 346 3.93 13.79 -6.42
CA LYS A 346 3.08 13.16 -5.40
C LYS A 346 3.35 11.66 -5.24
N ILE A 347 3.53 10.94 -6.35
CA ILE A 347 3.82 9.50 -6.33
C ILE A 347 5.20 9.20 -5.72
N ALA A 348 6.17 10.11 -5.87
CA ALA A 348 7.49 9.95 -5.28
C ALA A 348 7.47 10.12 -3.76
N GLU A 349 6.80 11.16 -3.26
CA GLU A 349 6.66 11.46 -1.82
C GLU A 349 5.96 10.32 -1.06
N GLU A 350 4.82 9.83 -1.58
CA GLU A 350 4.05 8.75 -0.93
C GLU A 350 4.82 7.42 -0.80
N LYS A 351 5.79 7.16 -1.69
CA LYS A 351 6.62 5.93 -1.64
C LYS A 351 7.71 5.99 -0.58
N GLU A 352 8.23 7.18 -0.30
CA GLU A 352 9.33 7.37 0.64
C GLU A 352 8.83 7.37 2.09
N GLU A 353 7.71 8.06 2.37
CA GLU A 353 7.07 8.09 3.69
C GLU A 353 6.62 6.70 4.17
N LYS A 354 5.98 5.91 3.29
CA LYS A 354 5.52 4.56 3.63
C LYS A 354 6.66 3.59 3.94
N ARG A 355 7.83 3.79 3.34
CA ARG A 355 9.01 2.95 3.58
C ARG A 355 9.63 3.26 4.94
N LEU A 356 9.79 4.53 5.28
CA LEU A 356 10.41 4.95 6.54
C LEU A 356 9.56 4.58 7.76
N ALA A 357 8.25 4.87 7.70
CA ALA A 357 7.32 4.56 8.80
C ALA A 357 7.19 3.06 9.11
N PHE A 358 7.42 2.19 8.13
CA PHE A 358 7.35 0.74 8.31
C PHE A 358 8.55 0.20 9.12
N PHE A 359 9.77 0.64 8.80
CA PHE A 359 10.97 0.13 9.46
C PHE A 359 11.13 0.67 10.90
N GLU A 360 10.76 1.92 11.14
CA GLU A 360 10.80 2.52 12.48
C GLU A 360 9.83 1.81 13.44
N LYS A 361 8.61 1.50 12.97
CA LYS A 361 7.61 0.78 13.76
C LYS A 361 8.08 -0.62 14.16
N ILE A 362 8.73 -1.37 13.27
CA ILE A 362 9.22 -2.72 13.57
C ILE A 362 10.33 -2.67 14.63
N GLN A 363 11.32 -1.79 14.45
CA GLN A 363 12.43 -1.69 15.39
C GLN A 363 11.98 -1.28 16.79
N GLN A 364 11.03 -0.35 16.89
CA GLN A 364 10.48 0.07 18.17
C GLN A 364 9.73 -1.08 18.87
N GLN A 365 8.90 -1.81 18.13
CA GLN A 365 8.13 -2.94 18.68
C GLN A 365 9.03 -4.09 19.18
N ASP A 366 10.11 -4.41 18.45
CA ASP A 366 11.05 -5.45 18.86
C ASP A 366 11.83 -5.05 20.13
N ALA A 367 12.27 -3.80 20.23
CA ALA A 367 13.02 -3.30 21.38
C ALA A 367 12.16 -3.22 22.66
N GLU A 368 10.90 -2.79 22.53
CA GLU A 368 9.93 -2.75 23.63
C GLU A 368 9.65 -4.17 24.16
N TRP A 369 9.49 -5.15 23.25
CA TRP A 369 9.21 -6.54 23.63
C TRP A 369 10.38 -7.22 24.38
N GLU A 370 11.63 -7.05 23.92
CA GLU A 370 12.77 -7.67 24.61
C GLU A 370 12.96 -7.14 26.05
N THR A 371 12.70 -5.85 26.25
CA THR A 371 12.72 -5.24 27.59
C THR A 371 11.62 -5.81 28.48
N GLU A 372 10.40 -5.93 27.94
CA GLU A 372 9.26 -6.50 28.66
C GLU A 372 9.49 -7.97 29.04
N LYS A 373 9.98 -8.78 28.09
CA LYS A 373 10.29 -10.19 28.29
C LYS A 373 11.29 -10.39 29.43
N SER A 374 12.38 -9.63 29.44
CA SER A 374 13.40 -9.68 30.50
C SER A 374 12.80 -9.38 31.89
N ASN A 375 11.93 -8.38 31.99
CA ASN A 375 11.24 -8.04 33.25
C ASN A 375 10.32 -9.18 33.73
N ARG A 376 9.60 -9.82 32.81
CA ARG A 376 8.70 -10.95 33.13
C ARG A 376 9.46 -12.20 33.55
N GLU A 377 10.59 -12.51 32.93
CA GLU A 377 11.48 -13.62 33.33
C GLU A 377 12.06 -13.40 34.73
N ALA A 378 12.54 -12.17 35.02
CA ALA A 378 13.05 -11.80 36.34
C ALA A 378 11.96 -11.92 37.43
N TYR A 379 10.71 -11.56 37.11
CA TYR A 379 9.58 -11.67 38.03
C TYR A 379 9.27 -13.13 38.40
N LEU A 380 9.28 -14.05 37.43
CA LEU A 380 9.05 -15.48 37.69
C LEU A 380 10.12 -16.10 38.60
N GLU A 381 11.40 -15.78 38.34
CA GLU A 381 12.49 -16.30 39.17
C GLU A 381 12.43 -15.70 40.59
N LYS A 382 11.99 -14.44 40.72
CA LYS A 382 11.74 -13.81 42.01
C LYS A 382 10.65 -14.55 42.80
N ILE A 383 9.50 -14.86 42.21
CA ILE A 383 8.40 -15.60 42.88
C ILE A 383 8.93 -16.93 43.42
N LYS A 384 9.59 -17.70 42.55
CA LYS A 384 10.15 -19.01 42.89
C LYS A 384 11.12 -18.89 44.07
N THR A 385 12.07 -17.96 44.00
CA THR A 385 13.08 -17.75 45.03
C THR A 385 12.48 -17.27 46.35
N GLN A 386 11.50 -16.35 46.30
CA GLN A 386 10.82 -15.83 47.48
C GLN A 386 10.11 -16.94 48.26
N ARG A 387 9.43 -17.86 47.57
CA ARG A 387 8.79 -19.03 48.19
C ARG A 387 9.80 -19.88 48.97
N TYR A 388 10.92 -20.24 48.35
CA TYR A 388 11.97 -21.04 49.00
C TYR A 388 12.53 -20.31 50.22
N ASN A 389 12.90 -19.04 50.04
CA ASN A 389 13.47 -18.22 51.11
C ASN A 389 12.53 -18.13 52.31
N LEU A 390 11.24 -17.87 52.09
CA LEU A 390 10.25 -17.74 53.17
C LEU A 390 10.05 -19.07 53.91
N LEU A 391 9.92 -20.18 53.18
CA LEU A 391 9.74 -21.51 53.77
C LEU A 391 10.98 -22.01 54.53
N ASP A 392 12.17 -21.59 54.12
CA ASP A 392 13.45 -21.91 54.79
C ASP A 392 13.74 -21.02 56.01
N SER A 393 13.12 -19.84 56.08
CA SER A 393 13.41 -18.83 57.11
C SER A 393 12.19 -18.42 57.94
N ILE A 394 11.20 -19.32 58.10
CA ILE A 394 9.98 -19.11 58.91
C ILE A 394 10.25 -18.45 60.28
N PRO A 395 11.26 -18.88 61.08
CA PRO A 395 11.52 -18.28 62.39
C PRO A 395 11.86 -16.78 62.36
N TYR A 396 12.26 -16.25 61.20
CA TYR A 396 12.66 -14.85 61.01
C TYR A 396 11.59 -14.00 60.30
N GLN A 397 10.43 -14.57 59.97
CA GLN A 397 9.33 -13.85 59.32
C GLN A 397 8.44 -13.12 60.32
N LEU A 398 7.64 -12.16 59.86
CA LEU A 398 6.60 -11.57 60.70
C LEU A 398 5.58 -12.63 61.10
N ASN A 399 5.07 -12.56 62.34
CA ASN A 399 4.10 -13.52 62.87
C ASN A 399 4.55 -14.99 62.72
N ALA A 400 5.85 -15.26 62.90
CA ALA A 400 6.49 -16.56 62.66
C ALA A 400 5.74 -17.75 63.27
N ASN A 401 5.20 -17.62 64.49
CA ASN A 401 4.44 -18.69 65.15
C ASN A 401 3.15 -19.04 64.41
N LEU A 402 2.44 -18.03 63.88
CA LEU A 402 1.24 -18.24 63.08
C LEU A 402 1.61 -18.84 61.73
N LEU A 403 2.64 -18.31 61.07
CA LEU A 403 3.15 -18.82 59.80
C LEU A 403 3.52 -20.31 59.90
N ALA A 404 4.28 -20.67 60.95
CA ALA A 404 4.70 -22.05 61.19
C ALA A 404 3.49 -22.99 61.30
N LYS A 405 2.48 -22.62 62.09
CA LYS A 405 1.26 -23.44 62.26
C LYS A 405 0.45 -23.59 60.96
N VAL A 406 0.33 -22.52 60.18
CA VAL A 406 -0.34 -22.54 58.87
C VAL A 406 0.43 -23.45 57.91
N VAL A 407 1.75 -23.28 57.82
CA VAL A 407 2.62 -24.10 56.95
C VAL A 407 2.61 -25.57 57.37
N ASP A 408 2.64 -25.86 58.67
CA ASP A 408 2.58 -27.22 59.20
C ASP A 408 1.24 -27.89 58.88
N ASN A 409 0.13 -27.15 59.00
CA ASN A 409 -1.20 -27.65 58.62
C ASN A 409 -1.32 -27.94 57.11
N LEU A 410 -0.55 -27.23 56.28
CA LEU A 410 -0.41 -27.50 54.84
C LEU A 410 0.58 -28.63 54.49
N GLY A 411 1.24 -29.25 55.48
CA GLY A 411 2.16 -30.39 55.29
C GLY A 411 3.62 -30.11 55.65
N GLY A 412 3.94 -28.87 56.00
CA GLY A 412 5.28 -28.41 56.41
C GLY A 412 6.16 -27.95 55.23
N SER A 413 7.17 -27.13 55.54
CA SER A 413 8.05 -26.48 54.54
C SER A 413 8.70 -27.46 53.55
N GLN A 414 9.13 -28.63 54.01
CA GLN A 414 9.84 -29.59 53.16
C GLN A 414 8.92 -30.26 52.14
N ALA A 415 7.65 -30.49 52.47
CA ALA A 415 6.67 -31.04 51.53
C ALA A 415 6.30 -29.99 50.48
N LEU A 416 6.01 -28.75 50.90
CA LEU A 416 5.62 -27.66 50.01
C LEU A 416 6.73 -27.28 49.00
N LYS A 417 7.99 -27.28 49.43
CA LYS A 417 9.14 -27.02 48.54
C LYS A 417 9.31 -28.07 47.43
N LYS A 418 8.90 -29.32 47.67
CA LYS A 418 9.00 -30.42 46.70
C LYS A 418 7.87 -30.43 45.67
N VAL A 419 6.92 -29.51 45.79
CA VAL A 419 5.87 -29.35 44.78
C VAL A 419 6.47 -28.60 43.59
N GLU A 420 6.56 -29.30 42.47
CA GLU A 420 7.07 -28.80 41.18
C GLU A 420 5.96 -28.69 40.14
N LYS A 421 4.91 -29.51 40.28
CA LYS A 421 3.73 -29.51 39.41
C LYS A 421 2.46 -29.73 40.23
N ALA A 422 1.38 -29.10 39.81
CA ALA A 422 0.07 -29.34 40.39
C ALA A 422 -1.02 -29.36 39.31
N HIS A 423 -2.06 -30.15 39.55
CA HIS A 423 -3.24 -30.23 38.68
C HIS A 423 -4.51 -30.29 39.53
N LEU A 424 -5.48 -29.45 39.20
CA LEU A 424 -6.79 -29.39 39.83
C LEU A 424 -7.87 -29.57 38.76
N PHE A 425 -8.86 -30.41 39.06
CA PHE A 425 -10.10 -30.47 38.29
C PHE A 425 -11.28 -30.22 39.21
N SER A 426 -12.10 -29.24 38.82
CA SER A 426 -13.18 -28.72 39.63
C SER A 426 -14.49 -28.64 38.84
N LYS A 427 -15.61 -28.92 39.53
CA LYS A 427 -16.96 -28.60 39.07
C LYS A 427 -17.39 -27.27 39.63
N ILE A 428 -18.05 -26.46 38.80
CA ILE A 428 -18.57 -25.15 39.17
C ILE A 428 -20.08 -25.18 39.15
N SER A 429 -20.67 -24.60 40.20
CA SER A 429 -22.11 -24.39 40.33
C SER A 429 -22.36 -22.89 40.51
N ILE A 430 -22.96 -22.25 39.51
CA ILE A 430 -23.36 -20.83 39.60
C ILE A 430 -24.81 -20.77 40.07
N GLU A 431 -25.09 -19.88 41.02
CA GLU A 431 -26.43 -19.67 41.54
C GLU A 431 -27.42 -19.34 40.41
N GLY A 432 -28.59 -20.00 40.43
CA GLY A 432 -29.62 -19.79 39.41
C GLY A 432 -29.38 -20.48 38.06
N THR A 433 -28.28 -21.22 37.86
CA THR A 433 -28.01 -21.96 36.61
C THR A 433 -27.80 -23.46 36.84
N ASN A 434 -28.33 -24.28 35.93
CA ASN A 434 -28.12 -25.74 35.92
C ASN A 434 -27.13 -26.20 34.84
N ILE A 435 -26.39 -25.26 34.23
CA ILE A 435 -25.46 -25.57 33.15
C ILE A 435 -24.22 -26.23 33.78
N PRO A 436 -23.78 -27.41 33.31
CA PRO A 436 -22.60 -28.06 33.85
C PRO A 436 -21.35 -27.27 33.44
N GLN A 437 -20.57 -26.87 34.41
CA GLN A 437 -19.35 -26.09 34.20
C GLN A 437 -18.17 -26.75 34.91
N THR A 438 -17.03 -26.79 34.22
CA THR A 438 -15.81 -27.40 34.76
C THR A 438 -14.62 -26.49 34.56
N GLU A 439 -13.73 -26.46 35.55
CA GLU A 439 -12.42 -25.82 35.47
C GLU A 439 -11.33 -26.87 35.67
N GLU A 440 -10.36 -26.89 34.76
CA GLU A 440 -9.16 -27.72 34.83
C GLU A 440 -7.95 -26.79 34.84
N LYS A 441 -7.12 -26.89 35.89
CA LYS A 441 -6.00 -26.00 36.16
C LYS A 441 -4.72 -26.81 36.27
N TRP A 442 -3.67 -26.40 35.57
CA TRP A 442 -2.33 -26.97 35.68
C TRP A 442 -1.32 -25.88 35.98
N ALA A 443 -0.35 -26.20 36.83
CA ALA A 443 0.73 -25.27 37.13
C ALA A 443 2.06 -25.99 37.28
N THR A 444 3.13 -25.28 36.94
CA THR A 444 4.52 -25.56 37.31
C THR A 444 5.11 -24.29 37.91
N THR A 445 6.37 -24.33 38.34
CA THR A 445 7.05 -23.13 38.88
C THR A 445 7.25 -22.00 37.87
N SER A 446 6.90 -22.18 36.59
CA SER A 446 7.04 -21.16 35.54
C SER A 446 5.93 -21.18 34.49
N HIS A 447 4.92 -22.03 34.65
CA HIS A 447 3.83 -22.18 33.68
C HIS A 447 2.50 -22.36 34.40
N TYR A 448 1.43 -21.87 33.79
CA TYR A 448 0.07 -22.03 34.28
C TYR A 448 -0.87 -22.24 33.08
N LEU A 449 -1.88 -23.08 33.24
CA LEU A 449 -2.96 -23.27 32.27
C LEU A 449 -4.27 -23.36 33.04
N LEU A 450 -5.22 -22.50 32.70
CA LEU A 450 -6.63 -22.65 33.02
C LEU A 450 -7.36 -23.10 31.76
N LYS A 451 -8.21 -24.11 31.92
CA LYS A 451 -9.22 -24.50 30.93
C LYS A 451 -10.58 -24.52 31.60
N LYS A 452 -11.45 -23.62 31.18
CA LYS A 452 -12.82 -23.49 31.68
C LYS A 452 -13.79 -23.90 30.58
N LYS A 453 -14.81 -24.68 30.91
CA LYS A 453 -15.83 -25.15 29.94
C LYS A 453 -17.21 -24.69 30.39
N MET A 454 -17.81 -23.76 29.65
CA MET A 454 -19.14 -23.20 29.90
C MET A 454 -19.81 -22.73 28.59
N PRO A 455 -20.87 -23.41 28.11
CA PRO A 455 -20.76 -24.55 27.18
C PRO A 455 -19.59 -24.53 26.17
N GLU A 456 -19.09 -23.36 25.79
CA GLU A 456 -17.86 -23.14 25.03
C GLU A 456 -16.58 -23.22 25.92
N ALA A 457 -15.39 -23.31 25.32
CA ALA A 457 -14.14 -23.37 26.08
C ALA A 457 -13.45 -22.00 26.19
N TYR A 458 -12.96 -21.70 27.39
CA TYR A 458 -12.10 -20.56 27.71
C TYR A 458 -10.76 -21.05 28.24
N TYR A 459 -9.68 -20.42 27.80
CA TYR A 459 -8.32 -20.76 28.18
C TYR A 459 -7.56 -19.53 28.66
N GLU A 460 -6.71 -19.73 29.66
CA GLU A 460 -5.65 -18.79 30.03
C GLU A 460 -4.35 -19.57 30.20
N ILE A 461 -3.26 -19.05 29.65
CA ILE A 461 -1.96 -19.70 29.63
C ILE A 461 -0.90 -18.72 30.06
N VAL A 462 -0.01 -19.16 30.94
CA VAL A 462 1.30 -18.57 31.19
C VAL A 462 2.35 -19.61 30.77
N ASN A 463 3.25 -19.23 29.87
CA ASN A 463 4.37 -20.04 29.40
C ASN A 463 5.67 -19.24 29.56
N GLY A 464 6.26 -19.30 30.75
CA GLY A 464 7.37 -18.40 31.08
C GLY A 464 6.93 -16.94 30.94
N PRO A 465 7.68 -16.07 30.23
CA PRO A 465 7.37 -14.64 30.13
C PRO A 465 6.14 -14.33 29.28
N GLU A 466 5.59 -15.31 28.56
CA GLU A 466 4.46 -15.09 27.69
C GLU A 466 3.17 -15.56 28.34
N ALA A 467 2.06 -14.88 28.06
CA ALA A 467 0.75 -15.33 28.48
C ALA A 467 -0.30 -14.98 27.44
N TRP A 468 -1.31 -15.83 27.34
CA TRP A 468 -2.40 -15.69 26.37
C TRP A 468 -3.73 -16.14 26.95
N SER A 469 -4.81 -15.62 26.40
CA SER A 469 -6.16 -16.12 26.62
C SER A 469 -6.85 -16.46 25.30
N HIS A 470 -7.88 -17.30 25.38
CA HIS A 470 -8.74 -17.65 24.24
C HIS A 470 -10.15 -17.94 24.73
N ASP A 471 -11.16 -17.39 24.07
CA ASP A 471 -12.58 -17.64 24.34
C ASP A 471 -13.29 -18.09 23.06
N ASP A 472 -13.80 -19.32 23.04
CA ASP A 472 -14.53 -19.89 21.90
C ASP A 472 -15.82 -19.13 21.54
N ARG A 473 -16.32 -18.25 22.42
CA ARG A 473 -17.52 -17.42 22.18
C ARG A 473 -17.25 -16.23 21.26
N GLU A 474 -15.99 -15.85 21.06
CA GLU A 474 -15.63 -14.78 20.13
C GLU A 474 -15.73 -15.27 18.68
N THR A 475 -16.88 -15.09 18.03
CA THR A 475 -17.10 -15.54 16.64
C THR A 475 -16.51 -14.58 15.60
N GLY A 476 -15.65 -15.07 14.70
CA GLY A 476 -15.19 -14.34 13.51
C GLY A 476 -13.83 -14.83 12.96
N ILE A 477 -13.31 -14.17 11.91
CA ILE A 477 -11.95 -14.37 11.34
C ILE A 477 -10.83 -14.04 12.39
N ASN A 478 -11.22 -13.50 13.55
CA ASN A 478 -10.37 -13.05 14.64
C ASN A 478 -10.51 -13.87 15.95
N ALA A 479 -11.13 -15.06 15.93
CA ALA A 479 -11.04 -16.01 17.06
C ALA A 479 -9.58 -16.49 17.21
N LYS A 480 -8.74 -15.63 17.79
CA LYS A 480 -7.30 -15.83 17.90
C LYS A 480 -6.93 -15.66 19.37
N TRP A 481 -6.06 -16.56 19.83
CA TRP A 481 -5.27 -16.39 21.04
C TRP A 481 -4.80 -14.95 21.20
N ALA A 482 -5.27 -14.28 22.26
CA ALA A 482 -4.91 -12.91 22.58
C ALA A 482 -3.73 -12.92 23.55
N LYS A 483 -2.65 -12.21 23.23
CA LYS A 483 -1.51 -12.04 24.15
C LYS A 483 -1.92 -11.11 25.29
N LEU A 484 -1.70 -11.55 26.53
CA LEU A 484 -2.08 -10.81 27.72
C LEU A 484 -1.15 -9.61 27.96
N THR A 485 -1.75 -8.51 28.43
CA THR A 485 -1.02 -7.31 28.84
C THR A 485 -0.11 -7.60 30.05
N THR A 486 0.83 -6.70 30.36
CA THR A 486 1.69 -6.83 31.54
C THR A 486 0.89 -6.92 32.85
N TYR A 487 -0.22 -6.18 32.92
CA TYR A 487 -1.11 -6.19 34.08
C TYR A 487 -1.78 -7.55 34.25
N ASP A 488 -2.40 -8.06 33.17
CA ASP A 488 -3.07 -9.37 33.17
C ASP A 488 -2.09 -10.51 33.41
N TYR A 489 -0.90 -10.42 32.80
CA TYR A 489 0.21 -11.35 33.06
C TYR A 489 0.57 -11.38 34.55
N GLY A 490 0.72 -10.22 35.19
CA GLY A 490 1.04 -10.14 36.63
C GLY A 490 -0.05 -10.78 37.50
N ASN A 491 -1.32 -10.56 37.16
CA ASN A 491 -2.46 -11.15 37.86
C ASN A 491 -2.52 -12.67 37.71
N LEU A 492 -2.18 -13.19 36.53
CA LEU A 492 -2.26 -14.62 36.23
C LEU A 492 -1.03 -15.39 36.74
N SER A 493 0.15 -14.80 36.61
CA SER A 493 1.43 -15.43 36.95
C SER A 493 1.61 -15.69 38.44
N LYS A 494 0.81 -15.07 39.34
CA LYS A 494 0.75 -15.48 40.76
C LYS A 494 0.40 -16.96 40.96
N ASN A 495 -0.28 -17.58 39.99
CA ASN A 495 -0.67 -18.98 40.03
C ASN A 495 0.48 -19.95 39.67
N VAL A 496 1.65 -19.44 39.28
CA VAL A 496 2.88 -20.25 39.16
C VAL A 496 3.50 -20.55 40.54
N ASP A 497 3.14 -19.79 41.59
CA ASP A 497 3.40 -20.21 42.95
C ASP A 497 2.43 -21.34 43.32
N LEU A 498 2.98 -22.54 43.40
CA LEU A 498 2.21 -23.76 43.64
C LEU A 498 1.57 -23.81 45.04
N VAL A 499 2.03 -23.01 46.02
CA VAL A 499 1.32 -22.89 47.30
C VAL A 499 0.05 -22.08 47.09
N ASN A 500 0.18 -20.88 46.51
CA ASN A 500 -0.95 -20.03 46.15
C ASN A 500 -1.95 -20.76 45.23
N PHE A 501 -1.47 -21.49 44.22
CA PHE A 501 -2.32 -22.29 43.33
C PHE A 501 -3.19 -23.31 44.07
N LEU A 502 -2.65 -23.98 45.09
CA LEU A 502 -3.36 -25.03 45.84
C LEU A 502 -4.29 -24.47 46.91
N THR A 503 -3.94 -23.34 47.54
CA THR A 503 -4.59 -22.88 48.78
C THR A 503 -5.07 -21.44 48.76
N ASP A 504 -4.74 -20.68 47.71
CA ASP A 504 -4.86 -19.22 47.61
C ASP A 504 -4.05 -18.43 48.67
N LEU A 505 -3.11 -19.09 49.34
CA LEU A 505 -2.22 -18.44 50.30
C LEU A 505 -1.10 -17.69 49.57
N ARG A 506 -1.16 -16.36 49.64
CA ARG A 506 -0.14 -15.45 49.13
C ARG A 506 1.05 -15.31 50.08
N LEU A 507 1.95 -16.30 50.06
CA LEU A 507 3.18 -16.26 50.86
C LEU A 507 4.07 -15.06 50.50
N ASP A 508 4.06 -14.62 49.24
CA ASP A 508 4.78 -13.44 48.78
C ASP A 508 4.36 -12.13 49.48
N LEU A 509 3.13 -12.10 50.01
CA LEU A 509 2.59 -10.96 50.76
C LEU A 509 2.75 -11.11 52.27
N TRP A 510 3.24 -12.24 52.77
CA TRP A 510 3.17 -12.60 54.20
C TRP A 510 3.75 -11.52 55.13
N ASN A 511 4.95 -11.03 54.81
CA ASN A 511 5.63 -10.01 55.62
C ASN A 511 5.07 -8.60 55.44
N ASN A 512 4.10 -8.41 54.55
CA ASN A 512 3.40 -7.15 54.40
C ASN A 512 2.09 -7.13 55.20
N PHE A 513 1.64 -8.29 55.70
CA PHE A 513 0.42 -8.38 56.48
C PHE A 513 0.60 -7.86 57.90
N GLU A 514 -0.28 -6.94 58.28
CA GLU A 514 -0.51 -6.54 59.66
C GLU A 514 -1.54 -7.49 60.28
N VAL A 515 -1.25 -8.03 61.46
CA VAL A 515 -2.21 -8.83 62.22
C VAL A 515 -3.08 -7.88 63.02
N LEU A 516 -4.37 -7.88 62.69
CA LEU A 516 -5.40 -7.12 63.37
C LEU A 516 -5.94 -7.87 64.59
N GLY A 517 -6.92 -7.27 65.27
CA GLY A 517 -7.58 -7.87 66.42
C GLY A 517 -8.27 -9.19 66.08
N GLU A 518 -8.59 -9.96 67.12
CA GLU A 518 -9.33 -11.21 66.96
C GLU A 518 -10.76 -10.91 66.52
N GLU A 519 -11.23 -11.61 65.49
CA GLU A 519 -12.55 -11.39 64.91
C GLU A 519 -13.34 -12.70 64.83
N MET A 520 -14.62 -12.64 65.18
CA MET A 520 -15.57 -13.71 64.88
C MET A 520 -16.03 -13.53 63.44
N TYR A 521 -15.56 -14.39 62.54
CA TYR A 521 -15.84 -14.31 61.11
C TYR A 521 -16.43 -15.65 60.63
N GLU A 522 -17.57 -15.61 59.95
CA GLU A 522 -18.32 -16.80 59.50
C GLU A 522 -18.51 -17.86 60.62
N GLY A 523 -18.77 -17.39 61.84
CA GLY A 523 -19.00 -18.22 63.03
C GLY A 523 -17.73 -18.82 63.66
N LYS A 524 -16.53 -18.45 63.19
CA LYS A 524 -15.25 -18.94 63.71
C LYS A 524 -14.40 -17.81 64.28
N LEU A 525 -13.70 -18.07 65.38
CA LEU A 525 -12.72 -17.12 65.90
C LEU A 525 -11.45 -17.19 65.04
N CYS A 526 -11.13 -16.08 64.38
CA CYS A 526 -10.06 -16.01 63.39
C CYS A 526 -8.95 -15.04 63.78
N TYR A 527 -7.73 -15.32 63.32
CA TYR A 527 -6.72 -14.29 63.08
C TYR A 527 -7.10 -13.51 61.82
N HIS A 528 -7.09 -12.18 61.90
CA HIS A 528 -7.34 -11.30 60.77
C HIS A 528 -6.02 -10.66 60.34
N LEU A 529 -5.63 -10.89 59.09
CA LEU A 529 -4.44 -10.31 58.48
C LEU A 529 -4.88 -9.32 57.41
N ASN A 530 -4.32 -8.11 57.41
CA ASN A 530 -4.61 -7.08 56.42
C ASN A 530 -3.33 -6.56 55.75
N TYR A 531 -3.39 -6.31 54.45
CA TYR A 531 -2.36 -5.58 53.72
C TYR A 531 -2.98 -4.62 52.71
N PHE A 532 -2.72 -3.33 52.89
CA PHE A 532 -3.18 -2.28 51.99
C PHE A 532 -2.04 -1.76 51.09
N GLU A 533 -2.04 -2.19 49.84
CA GLU A 533 -1.10 -1.74 48.81
C GLU A 533 -1.51 -0.36 48.26
N LYS A 534 -0.55 0.56 48.21
CA LYS A 534 -0.72 1.91 47.65
C LYS A 534 0.13 2.07 46.38
N THR A 535 -0.37 2.84 45.42
CA THR A 535 0.38 3.24 44.22
C THR A 535 0.42 4.77 44.09
N LEU A 536 1.19 5.29 43.14
CA LEU A 536 1.20 6.73 42.81
C LEU A 536 0.27 6.99 41.63
N SER A 537 -0.57 8.02 41.75
CA SER A 537 -1.36 8.54 40.63
C SER A 537 -0.50 9.33 39.65
N THR A 538 -1.06 9.68 38.50
CA THR A 538 -0.44 10.59 37.51
C THR A 538 -0.04 11.95 38.08
N GLY A 539 -0.65 12.37 39.21
CA GLY A 539 -0.29 13.56 39.96
C GLY A 539 0.70 13.33 41.12
N ASN A 540 1.42 12.19 41.14
CA ASN A 540 2.32 11.76 42.21
C ASN A 540 1.67 11.71 43.61
N ARG A 541 0.35 11.49 43.69
CA ARG A 541 -0.33 11.29 44.98
C ARG A 541 -0.42 9.80 45.27
N SER A 542 -0.15 9.42 46.51
CA SER A 542 -0.41 8.05 46.97
C SER A 542 -1.91 7.78 46.94
N ILE A 543 -2.33 6.79 46.17
CA ILE A 543 -3.72 6.33 46.03
C ILE A 543 -3.82 4.84 46.40
N PRO A 544 -4.98 4.38 46.88
CA PRO A 544 -5.28 2.96 47.02
C PRO A 544 -5.00 2.19 45.73
N LYS A 545 -4.41 0.99 45.84
CA LYS A 545 -4.26 0.05 44.72
C LYS A 545 -5.00 -1.25 45.01
N THR A 546 -4.64 -1.92 46.10
CA THR A 546 -5.26 -3.19 46.48
C THR A 546 -5.37 -3.32 47.98
N ASP A 547 -6.50 -3.78 48.49
CA ASP A 547 -6.69 -4.17 49.89
C ASP A 547 -6.86 -5.67 49.99
N TYR A 548 -6.05 -6.31 50.82
CA TYR A 548 -6.06 -7.76 51.04
C TYR A 548 -6.45 -8.06 52.47
N HIS A 549 -7.43 -8.96 52.66
CA HIS A 549 -7.73 -9.54 53.96
C HIS A 549 -7.62 -11.06 53.91
N VAL A 550 -7.03 -11.65 54.96
CA VAL A 550 -6.95 -13.09 55.14
C VAL A 550 -7.41 -13.45 56.55
N PHE A 551 -8.37 -14.36 56.63
CA PHE A 551 -8.93 -14.84 57.88
C PHE A 551 -8.49 -16.29 58.12
N ILE A 552 -7.84 -16.55 59.25
CA ILE A 552 -7.27 -17.87 59.57
C ILE A 552 -7.88 -18.38 60.88
N ASP A 553 -8.47 -19.57 60.84
CA ASP A 553 -9.09 -20.23 61.99
C ASP A 553 -8.06 -20.44 63.12
N LYS A 554 -8.39 -20.02 64.33
CA LYS A 554 -7.51 -20.20 65.49
C LYS A 554 -7.39 -21.63 65.99
N GLU A 555 -8.41 -22.46 65.75
CA GLU A 555 -8.42 -23.83 66.25
C GLU A 555 -7.59 -24.74 65.35
N ASN A 556 -7.81 -24.64 64.04
CA ASN A 556 -7.26 -25.58 63.06
C ASN A 556 -6.24 -24.95 62.10
N PHE A 557 -6.01 -23.63 62.16
CA PHE A 557 -5.08 -22.88 61.30
C PHE A 557 -5.36 -23.04 59.79
N ASN A 558 -6.62 -23.33 59.44
CA ASN A 558 -7.11 -23.30 58.07
C ASN A 558 -7.43 -21.86 57.68
N ILE A 559 -7.22 -21.52 56.41
CA ILE A 559 -7.73 -20.27 55.85
C ILE A 559 -9.27 -20.40 55.80
N VAL A 560 -9.97 -19.44 56.39
CA VAL A 560 -11.43 -19.39 56.37
C VAL A 560 -11.89 -18.57 55.18
N SER A 561 -11.26 -17.42 54.97
CA SER A 561 -11.61 -16.50 53.90
C SER A 561 -10.39 -15.72 53.40
N THR A 562 -10.41 -15.38 52.12
CA THR A 562 -9.55 -14.34 51.54
C THR A 562 -10.43 -13.34 50.83
N GLU A 563 -10.16 -12.06 51.06
CA GLU A 563 -10.85 -10.95 50.40
C GLU A 563 -9.83 -10.07 49.71
N LYS A 564 -10.19 -9.59 48.53
CA LYS A 564 -9.38 -8.69 47.72
C LYS A 564 -10.27 -7.59 47.19
N THR A 565 -9.91 -6.34 47.47
CA THR A 565 -10.53 -5.16 46.86
C THR A 565 -9.51 -4.45 45.99
N GLU A 566 -9.80 -4.26 44.70
CA GLU A 566 -8.97 -3.45 43.81
C GLU A 566 -9.56 -2.06 43.61
N PHE A 567 -8.66 -1.10 43.46
CA PHE A 567 -9.01 0.31 43.28
C PHE A 567 -8.40 0.84 41.99
N ASP A 568 -9.25 1.33 41.09
CA ASP A 568 -8.85 2.08 39.91
C ASP A 568 -8.96 3.58 40.19
N ASN A 569 -7.83 4.28 40.13
CA ASN A 569 -7.73 5.70 40.47
C ASN A 569 -8.31 6.05 41.85
N GLY A 570 -8.22 5.13 42.81
CA GLY A 570 -8.73 5.30 44.17
C GLY A 570 -10.22 4.98 44.36
N ASN A 571 -10.94 4.61 43.31
CA ASN A 571 -12.31 4.11 43.40
C ASN A 571 -12.32 2.58 43.36
N LYS A 572 -13.15 1.94 44.18
CA LYS A 572 -13.34 0.48 44.13
C LYS A 572 -13.77 0.07 42.72
N SER A 573 -12.99 -0.81 42.09
CA SER A 573 -13.28 -1.34 40.74
C SER A 573 -13.64 -2.81 40.74
N PHE A 574 -13.13 -3.56 41.72
CA PHE A 574 -13.34 -4.99 41.82
C PHE A 574 -13.28 -5.43 43.28
N PHE A 575 -14.13 -6.38 43.66
CA PHE A 575 -14.05 -7.09 44.93
C PHE A 575 -14.22 -8.58 44.70
N GLU A 576 -13.38 -9.37 45.35
CA GLU A 576 -13.45 -10.82 45.35
C GLU A 576 -13.33 -11.33 46.79
N ARG A 577 -14.32 -12.12 47.22
CA ARG A 577 -14.29 -12.89 48.46
C ARG A 577 -14.34 -14.39 48.14
N LYS A 578 -13.50 -15.15 48.82
CA LYS A 578 -13.45 -16.61 48.74
C LYS A 578 -13.61 -17.22 50.11
N LEU A 579 -14.64 -18.03 50.30
CA LEU A 579 -14.86 -18.79 51.53
C LEU A 579 -14.41 -20.23 51.32
N PHE A 580 -13.44 -20.67 52.13
CA PHE A 580 -12.82 -21.98 52.00
C PHE A 580 -13.44 -23.00 52.97
N GLY A 581 -13.73 -24.19 52.46
CA GLY A 581 -14.33 -25.27 53.22
C GLY A 581 -13.93 -26.65 52.71
N ASP A 582 -14.43 -27.68 53.41
CA ASP A 582 -14.16 -29.10 53.10
C ASP A 582 -12.65 -29.37 52.96
N TYR A 583 -11.90 -29.07 54.02
CA TYR A 583 -10.46 -29.29 54.06
C TYR A 583 -10.16 -30.79 54.14
N ARG A 584 -9.42 -31.32 53.15
CA ARG A 584 -9.07 -32.75 53.08
C ARG A 584 -7.55 -32.96 53.04
N PRO A 585 -7.04 -34.03 53.69
CA PRO A 585 -5.61 -34.34 53.69
C PRO A 585 -5.15 -34.86 52.33
N ILE A 586 -3.96 -34.44 51.90
CA ILE A 586 -3.30 -34.88 50.67
C ILE A 586 -2.02 -35.63 51.03
N THR A 587 -1.97 -36.93 50.71
CA THR A 587 -0.84 -37.80 51.07
C THR A 587 0.50 -37.28 50.56
N ALA A 588 0.54 -36.77 49.32
CA ALA A 588 1.74 -36.22 48.71
C ALA A 588 2.26 -34.94 49.39
N LEU A 589 1.43 -34.27 50.20
CA LEU A 589 1.79 -33.12 51.03
C LEU A 589 1.95 -33.53 52.49
N ASN A 590 2.45 -34.74 52.77
CA ASN A 590 2.60 -35.24 54.15
C ASN A 590 1.29 -35.17 54.96
N SER A 591 0.16 -35.48 54.31
CA SER A 591 -1.21 -35.36 54.86
C SER A 591 -1.63 -33.93 55.24
N GLY A 592 -0.95 -32.92 54.69
CA GLY A 592 -1.38 -31.53 54.73
C GLY A 592 -2.76 -31.33 54.13
N LYS A 593 -3.53 -30.40 54.68
CA LYS A 593 -4.95 -30.21 54.32
C LYS A 593 -5.11 -29.06 53.33
N ILE A 594 -5.88 -29.28 52.27
CA ILE A 594 -6.24 -28.25 51.29
C ILE A 594 -7.76 -28.12 51.15
N PRO A 595 -8.30 -26.95 50.77
CA PRO A 595 -9.73 -26.79 50.60
C PRO A 595 -10.22 -27.52 49.34
N HIS A 596 -11.32 -28.27 49.45
CA HIS A 596 -12.01 -28.89 48.32
C HIS A 596 -13.30 -28.17 47.94
N LYS A 597 -13.82 -27.29 48.80
CA LYS A 597 -14.98 -26.44 48.50
C LYS A 597 -14.60 -24.98 48.65
N ILE A 598 -14.89 -24.17 47.64
CA ILE A 598 -14.67 -22.73 47.67
C ILE A 598 -15.94 -22.03 47.19
N ASN A 599 -16.50 -21.12 47.98
CA ASN A 599 -17.57 -20.25 47.53
C ASN A 599 -16.97 -18.90 47.16
N TYR A 600 -17.25 -18.44 45.96
CA TYR A 600 -16.80 -17.18 45.39
C TYR A 600 -17.95 -16.18 45.41
N GLU A 601 -17.60 -14.95 45.80
CA GLU A 601 -18.41 -13.75 45.65
C GLU A 601 -17.55 -12.72 44.94
N ILE A 602 -17.99 -12.30 43.77
CA ILE A 602 -17.30 -11.32 42.94
C ILE A 602 -18.23 -10.16 42.70
N GLU A 603 -17.76 -8.94 42.95
CA GLU A 603 -18.45 -7.70 42.61
C GLU A 603 -17.56 -6.93 41.63
N ASP A 604 -18.05 -6.78 40.40
CA ASP A 604 -17.37 -6.04 39.34
C ASP A 604 -18.35 -5.05 38.66
N PHE A 605 -17.93 -4.43 37.55
CA PHE A 605 -18.77 -3.50 36.80
C PHE A 605 -20.11 -4.11 36.32
N ASN A 606 -20.18 -5.43 36.16
CA ASN A 606 -21.36 -6.15 35.68
C ASN A 606 -22.29 -6.60 36.82
N GLY A 607 -21.92 -6.33 38.08
CA GLY A 607 -22.70 -6.64 39.28
C GLY A 607 -22.09 -7.75 40.13
N GLU A 608 -22.93 -8.34 40.99
CA GLU A 608 -22.52 -9.40 41.91
C GLU A 608 -22.68 -10.79 41.26
N THR A 609 -21.64 -11.61 41.35
CA THR A 609 -21.62 -13.00 40.88
C THR A 609 -21.25 -13.94 42.04
N PHE A 610 -22.13 -14.91 42.30
CA PHE A 610 -21.93 -15.94 43.30
C PHE A 610 -21.80 -17.32 42.66
N TYR A 611 -20.73 -18.04 42.96
CA TYR A 611 -20.56 -19.40 42.49
C TYR A 611 -19.75 -20.26 43.45
N GLN A 612 -19.92 -21.56 43.33
CA GLN A 612 -19.22 -22.55 44.14
C GLN A 612 -18.31 -23.40 43.26
N GLU A 613 -17.04 -23.54 43.66
CA GLU A 613 -16.08 -24.51 43.14
C GLU A 613 -16.04 -25.75 44.06
N ILE A 614 -16.18 -26.94 43.46
CA ILE A 614 -15.92 -28.22 44.12
C ILE A 614 -14.76 -28.90 43.41
N ARG A 615 -13.62 -29.01 44.09
CA ARG A 615 -12.42 -29.70 43.60
C ARG A 615 -12.61 -31.21 43.72
N GLU A 616 -12.87 -31.86 42.60
CA GLU A 616 -13.03 -33.31 42.53
C GLU A 616 -11.68 -34.02 42.52
N LYS A 617 -10.66 -33.38 41.93
CA LYS A 617 -9.34 -33.96 41.77
C LYS A 617 -8.25 -32.96 42.11
N VAL A 618 -7.30 -33.39 42.94
CA VAL A 618 -6.09 -32.65 43.26
C VAL A 618 -4.89 -33.58 43.14
N GLU A 619 -3.99 -33.29 42.22
CA GLU A 619 -2.76 -34.05 42.00
C GLU A 619 -1.53 -33.18 42.26
N ILE A 620 -0.60 -33.75 43.01
CA ILE A 620 0.69 -33.15 43.34
C ILE A 620 1.78 -33.93 42.59
N ASN A 621 2.63 -33.21 41.88
CA ASN A 621 3.65 -33.75 40.98
C ASN A 621 3.14 -34.79 39.98
N PRO A 622 2.00 -34.55 39.28
CA PRO A 622 1.53 -35.46 38.24
C PRO A 622 2.50 -35.54 37.06
N VAL A 623 2.42 -36.65 36.33
CA VAL A 623 3.24 -36.90 35.13
C VAL A 623 2.60 -36.22 33.91
N PHE A 624 2.90 -34.94 33.71
CA PHE A 624 2.64 -34.22 32.45
C PHE A 624 3.88 -33.48 31.95
N GLY A 625 3.98 -33.29 30.62
CA GLY A 625 5.06 -32.53 29.99
C GLY A 625 4.66 -31.08 29.74
N ASN A 626 5.64 -30.16 29.69
CA ASN A 626 5.40 -28.72 29.47
C ASN A 626 4.69 -28.40 28.14
N ARG A 627 4.67 -29.36 27.20
CA ARG A 627 3.92 -29.24 25.94
C ARG A 627 2.45 -28.88 26.15
N ILE A 628 1.83 -29.21 27.28
CA ILE A 628 0.42 -28.84 27.55
C ILE A 628 0.21 -27.32 27.58
N PHE A 629 1.21 -26.54 28.01
CA PHE A 629 1.15 -25.08 28.08
C PHE A 629 1.39 -24.39 26.73
N MET A 630 1.76 -25.17 25.70
CA MET A 630 2.03 -24.67 24.35
C MET A 630 1.05 -25.24 23.32
N LYS A 631 0.60 -26.49 23.53
CA LYS A 631 -0.20 -27.23 22.54
C LYS A 631 -1.45 -26.47 22.13
N GLU A 632 -2.14 -25.86 23.08
CA GLU A 632 -3.39 -25.15 22.79
C GLU A 632 -3.14 -23.86 21.99
N VAL A 633 -2.05 -23.13 22.25
CA VAL A 633 -1.65 -21.91 21.52
C VAL A 633 -1.19 -22.20 20.09
N TYR A 634 -0.34 -23.20 19.89
CA TYR A 634 0.30 -23.45 18.58
C TYR A 634 -0.49 -24.35 17.64
N PHE A 635 -1.39 -25.22 18.14
CA PHE A 635 -2.30 -25.97 17.25
C PHE A 635 -3.51 -25.13 16.80
N GLY A 636 -3.82 -24.03 17.51
CA GLY A 636 -4.92 -23.10 17.21
C GLY A 636 -4.67 -22.09 16.08
N GLY A 637 -3.53 -22.16 15.37
CA GLY A 637 -3.34 -21.38 14.13
C GLY A 637 -2.33 -20.23 14.18
N PHE A 638 -1.37 -20.22 15.11
CA PHE A 638 -0.16 -19.40 14.93
C PHE A 638 0.73 -20.06 13.87
N LYS A 639 0.62 -19.58 12.62
CA LYS A 639 1.58 -19.80 11.54
C LYS A 639 2.41 -18.55 11.33
#